data_AF-A0A8S1F938-F1
#
_entry.id   AF-A0A8S1F938-F1
#
_cell.length_a   1.000
_cell.length_b   1.000
_cell.length_c   1.000
_cell.angle_alpha   90.00
_cell.angle_beta   90.00
_cell.angle_gamma   90.00
#
_symmetry.space_group_name_H-M   'P 1'
#
loop_
_entity.id
_entity.type
_entity.pdbx_description
1 polymer ?
#
loop_
_entity_poly.entity_id
_entity_poly.type
_entity_poly.pdbx_seq_one_letter_code
_entity_poly.pdbx_strand_id
1 'polypeptide(L)'
;MNWHKQRQHVLDRIAYIPGGTDRDGNVLLVISTAAIQEVSYEQLVSLLALLSDTLPPTTTFTVIIDTRHIQLKQLKFYLRACQQALYKKVRQVLIIQPEKFLDQQKINFDLIVSGYSLRTILISMHKLSKFIDISQLPEEFGGTSTYDPDDWYKRRMQMTQFEDYLTEIASDRSKRDAEKEAKLDEFITKLLTMKRIDDKYAAENLKNSINGIKQKEEQESKEELIEEHAAGVNRLLDWLEGSGEKWLNSLCQYSDNLDEAESLVKQHAQLKEKTKEIGEQTGQLAEMATRLMAVCPQYSISLHKMREQVGLVGDQFAHRVNAQSEFAVSNKNFQAKLLELTRQNDAMLEMLCADDGESSKLNDLDEIQKEKKILDDKLSSLNLTFENAMEAGRETMRKAHQFEDVLPSEQFASRVASSLSYISQRQNRCNDLANVRRLKQQQLIQLLTTYADLDQAIKWLVELKETLNTEYSLAEVDENAVSHLRQDRAALDNTAKSTYDYGKQLVAMARTTERTTMRENEHDERNGKLEKAWAELEEAIRKNEARLRVVESFMATHRQMLDRVAEVEKCIRERIRAGQKPTAITMSVERRRLQDDIEELGSIGKMLSAQINADHSTSPENRQTVIKQIDAKVQEVVSAQRKMESLVAEEEDVDSSSGKESRRTRSRPLSKVAEEDDDTTSTMPRAVRMVENLAGITPAIRLSKNESYL
;
A
#
# COMPACT_ATOMS: atom_id res chain seq x y z
N MET A 1 78.67 -30.79 -16.83
CA MET A 1 80.11 -31.05 -17.03
C MET A 1 80.36 -32.55 -17.17
N ASN A 2 81.15 -33.05 -18.13
CA ASN A 2 81.39 -34.50 -18.27
C ASN A 2 82.69 -34.94 -17.56
N TRP A 3 82.68 -34.86 -16.23
CA TRP A 3 83.80 -35.28 -15.39
C TRP A 3 84.16 -36.77 -15.55
N HIS A 4 83.20 -37.62 -15.95
CA HIS A 4 83.44 -39.04 -16.20
C HIS A 4 84.52 -39.31 -17.25
N LYS A 5 84.58 -38.50 -18.33
CA LYS A 5 85.59 -38.65 -19.38
C LYS A 5 87.00 -38.22 -18.93
N GLN A 6 87.10 -37.34 -17.93
CA GLN A 6 88.36 -36.79 -17.42
C GLN A 6 88.81 -37.43 -16.10
N ARG A 7 88.07 -38.42 -15.56
CA ARG A 7 88.30 -39.02 -14.24
C ARG A 7 89.75 -39.44 -14.04
N GLN A 8 90.28 -40.27 -14.94
CA GLN A 8 91.63 -40.82 -14.81
C GLN A 8 92.68 -39.70 -14.83
N HIS A 9 92.50 -38.69 -15.68
CA HIS A 9 93.42 -37.56 -15.77
C HIS A 9 93.43 -36.65 -14.53
N VAL A 10 92.30 -36.51 -13.84
CA VAL A 10 92.21 -35.81 -12.55
C VAL A 10 92.89 -36.63 -11.45
N LEU A 11 92.61 -37.94 -11.39
CA LEU A 11 93.19 -38.84 -10.37
C LEU A 11 94.71 -38.96 -10.50
N ASP A 12 95.22 -39.00 -11.73
CA ASP A 12 96.66 -39.02 -12.04
C ASP A 12 97.33 -37.65 -11.87
N ARG A 13 96.58 -36.62 -11.42
CA ARG A 13 97.04 -35.24 -11.18
C ARG A 13 97.69 -34.57 -12.40
N ILE A 14 97.26 -34.93 -13.61
CA ILE A 14 97.83 -34.37 -14.85
C ILE A 14 97.68 -32.85 -14.89
N ALA A 15 96.49 -32.36 -14.52
CA ALA A 15 96.27 -30.96 -14.17
C ALA A 15 95.22 -30.87 -13.07
N TYR A 16 95.38 -29.91 -12.15
CA TYR A 16 94.44 -29.73 -11.04
C TYR A 16 94.44 -28.32 -10.48
N ILE A 17 93.36 -27.98 -9.76
CA ILE A 17 93.23 -26.72 -9.01
C ILE A 17 93.37 -27.06 -7.52
N PRO A 18 94.47 -26.64 -6.86
CA PRO A 18 94.66 -26.90 -5.43
C PRO A 18 93.68 -26.12 -4.54
N GLY A 19 93.03 -25.08 -5.07
CA GLY A 19 92.05 -24.25 -4.36
C GLY A 19 92.64 -22.99 -3.72
N GLY A 20 93.97 -22.80 -3.83
CA GLY A 20 94.68 -21.62 -3.35
C GLY A 20 94.88 -20.53 -4.42
N THR A 21 95.45 -19.40 -4.01
CA THR A 21 95.76 -18.24 -4.85
C THR A 21 97.23 -17.80 -4.72
N ASP A 22 97.73 -17.09 -5.73
CA ASP A 22 98.99 -16.35 -5.59
C ASP A 22 98.81 -15.06 -4.77
N ARG A 23 99.90 -14.35 -4.49
CA ARG A 23 99.87 -13.10 -3.70
C ARG A 23 99.04 -11.98 -4.33
N ASP A 24 98.80 -12.05 -5.63
CA ASP A 24 98.00 -11.08 -6.39
C ASP A 24 96.52 -11.51 -6.51
N GLY A 25 96.14 -12.64 -5.90
CA GLY A 25 94.78 -13.18 -5.90
C GLY A 25 94.41 -14.01 -7.12
N ASN A 26 95.35 -14.36 -8.00
CA ASN A 26 95.10 -15.24 -9.15
C ASN A 26 95.05 -16.70 -8.68
N VAL A 27 94.10 -17.48 -9.23
CA VAL A 27 93.91 -18.87 -8.84
C VAL A 27 95.05 -19.74 -9.33
N LEU A 28 95.52 -20.63 -8.47
CA LEU A 28 96.55 -21.59 -8.85
C LEU A 28 95.96 -22.69 -9.72
N LEU A 29 96.64 -23.00 -10.82
CA LEU A 29 96.38 -24.19 -11.63
C LEU A 29 97.70 -24.92 -11.81
N VAL A 30 97.76 -26.18 -11.40
CA VAL A 30 98.98 -26.98 -11.49
C VAL A 30 98.86 -27.94 -12.66
N ILE A 31 99.93 -28.03 -13.45
CA ILE A 31 100.14 -29.08 -14.44
C ILE A 31 101.33 -29.91 -13.96
N SER A 32 101.06 -31.15 -13.57
CA SER A 32 102.10 -32.07 -13.11
C SER A 32 102.57 -32.95 -14.25
N THR A 33 103.86 -33.23 -14.29
CA THR A 33 104.47 -34.16 -15.24
C THR A 33 104.99 -35.44 -14.57
N ALA A 34 104.63 -35.65 -13.31
CA ALA A 34 105.07 -36.80 -12.52
C ALA A 34 104.45 -38.13 -12.99
N ALA A 35 103.25 -38.09 -13.60
CA ALA A 35 102.65 -39.26 -14.21
C ALA A 35 103.30 -39.55 -15.58
N ILE A 36 103.85 -40.76 -15.75
CA ILE A 36 104.61 -41.20 -16.95
C ILE A 36 103.70 -41.36 -18.20
N GLN A 37 102.38 -41.20 -18.06
CA GLN A 37 101.42 -41.47 -19.13
C GLN A 37 101.31 -40.28 -20.11
N GLU A 38 101.50 -40.54 -21.42
CA GLU A 38 101.32 -39.53 -22.47
C GLU A 38 99.82 -39.15 -22.60
N VAL A 39 99.43 -38.01 -22.02
CA VAL A 39 98.12 -37.40 -22.26
C VAL A 39 98.09 -36.78 -23.67
N SER A 40 97.01 -37.00 -24.43
CA SER A 40 96.87 -36.36 -25.73
C SER A 40 96.62 -34.85 -25.59
N TYR A 41 97.00 -34.09 -26.61
CA TYR A 41 96.83 -32.63 -26.62
C TYR A 41 95.38 -32.20 -26.39
N GLU A 42 94.43 -32.86 -27.06
CA GLU A 42 93.00 -32.56 -26.95
C GLU A 42 92.45 -32.83 -25.55
N GLN A 43 92.89 -33.92 -24.90
CA GLN A 43 92.45 -34.26 -23.55
C GLN A 43 92.99 -33.27 -22.52
N LEU A 44 94.26 -32.85 -22.65
CA LEU A 44 94.82 -31.83 -21.77
C LEU A 44 94.11 -30.47 -21.93
N VAL A 45 93.87 -30.02 -23.17
CA VAL A 45 93.13 -28.79 -23.43
C VAL A 45 91.71 -28.88 -22.87
N SER A 46 91.04 -30.00 -23.06
CA SER A 46 89.68 -30.24 -22.53
C SER A 46 89.65 -30.25 -21.00
N LEU A 47 90.64 -30.87 -20.35
CA LEU A 47 90.78 -30.89 -18.89
C LEU A 47 91.00 -29.48 -18.33
N LEU A 48 91.91 -28.71 -18.94
CA LEU A 48 92.21 -27.33 -18.51
C LEU A 48 90.99 -26.41 -18.68
N ALA A 49 90.25 -26.55 -19.78
CA ALA A 49 89.01 -25.82 -19.99
C ALA A 49 87.96 -26.19 -18.92
N LEU A 50 87.77 -27.49 -18.66
CA LEU A 50 86.82 -28.00 -17.67
C LEU A 50 87.17 -27.53 -16.24
N LEU A 51 88.46 -27.52 -15.89
CA LEU A 51 88.95 -26.96 -14.63
C LEU A 51 88.68 -25.45 -14.56
N SER A 52 88.92 -24.71 -15.65
CA SER A 52 88.59 -23.28 -15.69
C SER A 52 87.11 -23.01 -15.48
N ASP A 53 86.23 -23.89 -15.95
CA ASP A 53 84.78 -23.72 -15.85
C ASP A 53 84.25 -23.97 -14.43
N THR A 54 85.03 -24.57 -13.53
CA THR A 54 84.68 -24.72 -12.10
C THR A 54 84.81 -23.42 -11.30
N LEU A 55 85.17 -22.33 -11.96
CA LEU A 55 85.45 -21.03 -11.36
C LEU A 55 84.70 -19.94 -12.13
N PRO A 56 84.52 -18.74 -11.54
CA PRO A 56 83.92 -17.61 -12.23
C PRO A 56 84.59 -17.33 -13.58
N PRO A 57 83.85 -16.90 -14.62
CA PRO A 57 84.44 -16.55 -15.92
C PRO A 57 85.50 -15.45 -15.86
N THR A 58 85.42 -14.58 -14.84
CA THR A 58 86.35 -13.49 -14.55
C THR A 58 87.65 -13.94 -13.88
N THR A 59 87.78 -15.22 -13.51
CA THR A 59 88.96 -15.74 -12.82
C THR A 59 90.19 -15.75 -13.72
N THR A 60 91.28 -15.23 -13.17
CA THR A 60 92.62 -15.29 -13.75
C THR A 60 93.49 -16.32 -13.03
N PHE A 61 94.43 -16.92 -13.76
CA PHE A 61 95.22 -18.05 -13.32
C PHE A 61 96.72 -17.74 -13.24
N THR A 62 97.35 -18.25 -12.18
CA THR A 62 98.79 -18.49 -12.12
C THR A 62 99.03 -19.98 -12.33
N VAL A 63 99.58 -20.33 -13.49
CA VAL A 63 99.77 -21.73 -13.88
C VAL A 63 101.15 -22.20 -13.41
N ILE A 64 101.21 -23.26 -12.61
CA ILE A 64 102.45 -23.91 -12.21
C ILE A 64 102.67 -25.12 -13.11
N ILE A 65 103.80 -25.16 -13.83
CA ILE A 65 104.18 -26.33 -14.63
C ILE A 65 105.36 -26.99 -13.92
N ASP A 66 105.14 -28.19 -13.39
CA ASP A 66 106.21 -28.99 -12.82
C ASP A 66 106.98 -29.69 -13.95
N THR A 67 108.22 -29.29 -14.21
CA THR A 67 109.04 -29.86 -15.29
C THR A 67 110.12 -30.82 -14.81
N ARG A 68 110.13 -31.20 -13.52
CA ARG A 68 111.18 -32.05 -12.93
C ARG A 68 111.31 -33.43 -13.59
N HIS A 69 110.25 -33.93 -14.20
CA HIS A 69 110.16 -35.27 -14.77
C HIS A 69 110.18 -35.31 -16.31
N ILE A 70 110.34 -34.16 -16.98
CA ILE A 70 110.27 -34.06 -18.45
C ILE A 70 111.49 -33.37 -19.06
N GLN A 71 111.68 -33.58 -20.37
CA GLN A 71 112.67 -32.83 -21.14
C GLN A 71 112.13 -31.45 -21.53
N LEU A 72 112.99 -30.43 -21.51
CA LEU A 72 112.63 -29.04 -21.79
C LEU A 72 111.90 -28.83 -23.14
N LYS A 73 112.18 -29.66 -24.16
CA LYS A 73 111.49 -29.60 -25.47
C LYS A 73 109.98 -29.88 -25.38
N GLN A 74 109.56 -30.68 -24.40
CA GLN A 74 108.15 -31.03 -24.17
C GLN A 74 107.36 -29.88 -23.53
N LEU A 75 108.02 -28.86 -22.97
CA LEU A 75 107.36 -27.67 -22.39
C LEU A 75 106.44 -26.94 -23.40
N LYS A 76 106.79 -26.96 -24.70
CA LYS A 76 105.97 -26.39 -25.78
C LYS A 76 104.56 -26.95 -25.81
N PHE A 77 104.40 -28.24 -25.51
CA PHE A 77 103.11 -28.93 -25.50
C PHE A 77 102.17 -28.32 -24.45
N TYR A 78 102.65 -28.21 -23.21
CA TYR A 78 101.88 -27.67 -22.08
C TYR A 78 101.61 -26.17 -22.22
N LEU A 79 102.59 -25.37 -22.64
CA LEU A 79 102.40 -23.93 -22.87
C LEU A 79 101.35 -23.65 -23.95
N ARG A 80 101.36 -24.43 -25.03
CA ARG A 80 100.36 -24.32 -26.11
C ARG A 80 98.97 -24.69 -25.59
N ALA A 81 98.86 -25.76 -24.82
CA ALA A 81 97.60 -26.19 -24.22
C ALA A 81 97.03 -25.13 -23.26
N CYS A 82 97.86 -24.54 -22.40
CA CYS A 82 97.47 -23.43 -21.52
C CYS A 82 96.98 -22.21 -22.32
N GLN A 83 97.72 -21.79 -23.35
CA GLN A 83 97.34 -20.63 -24.16
C GLN A 83 96.01 -20.85 -24.88
N GLN A 84 95.74 -22.08 -25.33
CA GLN A 84 94.49 -22.42 -26.00
C GLN A 84 93.32 -22.54 -25.01
N ALA A 85 93.47 -23.32 -23.93
CA ALA A 85 92.39 -23.60 -22.99
C ALA A 85 92.06 -22.42 -22.07
N LEU A 86 93.06 -21.63 -21.69
CA LEU A 86 92.96 -20.53 -20.72
C LEU A 86 93.20 -19.18 -21.40
N TYR A 87 92.75 -19.03 -22.65
CA TYR A 87 92.96 -17.82 -23.44
C TYR A 87 92.55 -16.56 -22.68
N LYS A 88 93.47 -15.58 -22.58
CA LYS A 88 93.34 -14.32 -21.81
C LYS A 88 93.10 -14.47 -20.30
N LYS A 89 93.02 -15.70 -19.75
CA LYS A 89 92.86 -15.94 -18.32
C LYS A 89 94.18 -16.20 -17.60
N VAL A 90 95.28 -16.49 -18.30
CA VAL A 90 96.59 -16.72 -17.66
C VAL A 90 97.30 -15.40 -17.36
N ARG A 91 97.52 -15.10 -16.08
CA ARG A 91 98.31 -13.94 -15.63
C ARG A 91 99.81 -14.19 -15.73
N GLN A 92 100.24 -15.37 -15.31
CA GLN A 92 101.63 -15.82 -15.37
C GLN A 92 101.73 -17.34 -15.34
N VAL A 93 102.88 -17.86 -15.80
CA VAL A 93 103.22 -19.28 -15.74
C VAL A 93 104.53 -19.45 -14.96
N LEU A 94 104.50 -20.17 -13.85
CA LEU A 94 105.66 -20.51 -13.03
C LEU A 94 106.16 -21.89 -13.45
N ILE A 95 107.36 -21.96 -13.99
CA ILE A 95 107.95 -23.19 -14.52
C ILE A 95 109.00 -23.67 -13.55
N ILE A 96 108.77 -24.83 -12.92
CA ILE A 96 109.68 -25.40 -11.92
C ILE A 96 110.90 -25.96 -12.63
N GLN A 97 112.08 -25.47 -12.26
CA GLN A 97 113.35 -25.87 -12.85
C GLN A 97 113.64 -27.38 -12.65
N PRO A 98 114.09 -28.11 -13.70
CA PRO A 98 114.53 -29.50 -13.58
C PRO A 98 115.75 -29.68 -12.66
N GLU A 99 115.90 -30.83 -12.00
CA GLU A 99 116.96 -31.09 -11.00
C GLU A 99 118.41 -30.98 -11.54
N LYS A 100 118.62 -31.12 -12.86
CA LYS A 100 119.94 -31.03 -13.53
C LYS A 100 119.97 -29.97 -14.63
N PHE A 101 119.68 -28.71 -14.26
CA PHE A 101 119.60 -27.60 -15.22
C PHE A 101 120.95 -26.91 -15.43
N LEU A 102 121.52 -27.06 -16.64
CA LEU A 102 122.77 -26.42 -17.07
C LEU A 102 122.50 -25.05 -17.72
N ASP A 103 123.43 -24.09 -17.67
CA ASP A 103 123.24 -22.75 -18.25
C ASP A 103 122.89 -22.75 -19.76
N GLN A 104 123.37 -23.75 -20.52
CA GLN A 104 123.01 -23.94 -21.93
C GLN A 104 121.52 -24.26 -22.14
N GLN A 105 120.85 -24.83 -21.13
CA GLN A 105 119.41 -25.10 -21.18
C GLN A 105 118.58 -23.83 -20.93
N LYS A 106 119.16 -22.77 -20.35
CA LYS A 106 118.51 -21.46 -20.16
C LYS A 106 118.26 -20.73 -21.48
N ILE A 107 119.22 -20.76 -22.40
CA ILE A 107 119.06 -20.19 -23.75
C ILE A 107 117.95 -20.92 -24.52
N ASN A 108 117.90 -22.25 -24.43
CA ASN A 108 116.83 -23.06 -25.04
C ASN A 108 115.45 -22.75 -24.42
N PHE A 109 115.39 -22.51 -23.12
CA PHE A 109 114.17 -22.09 -22.43
C PHE A 109 113.68 -20.74 -22.95
N ASP A 110 114.56 -19.74 -23.03
CA ASP A 110 114.20 -18.39 -23.49
C ASP A 110 113.71 -18.42 -24.96
N LEU A 111 114.33 -19.22 -25.83
CA LEU A 111 113.83 -19.45 -27.20
C LEU A 111 112.44 -20.09 -27.22
N ILE A 112 112.20 -21.13 -26.41
CA ILE A 112 110.92 -21.84 -26.35
C ILE A 112 109.80 -20.89 -25.90
N VAL A 113 110.04 -20.13 -24.83
CA VAL A 113 109.08 -19.20 -24.25
C VAL A 113 108.76 -18.04 -25.17
N SER A 114 109.76 -17.50 -25.89
CA SER A 114 109.58 -16.35 -26.80
C SER A 114 108.51 -16.57 -27.88
N GLY A 115 108.17 -17.83 -28.18
CA GLY A 115 107.11 -18.19 -29.13
C GLY A 115 105.68 -18.10 -28.58
N TYR A 116 105.49 -17.75 -27.31
CA TYR A 116 104.18 -17.69 -26.65
C TYR A 116 103.93 -16.30 -26.05
N SER A 117 102.68 -15.87 -26.01
CA SER A 117 102.28 -14.57 -25.45
C SER A 117 102.08 -14.61 -23.92
N LEU A 118 102.57 -15.66 -23.26
CA LEU A 118 102.39 -15.89 -21.82
C LEU A 118 103.59 -15.32 -21.05
N ARG A 119 103.33 -14.64 -19.93
CA ARG A 119 104.40 -14.24 -19.00
C ARG A 119 104.90 -15.47 -18.24
N THR A 120 106.03 -16.04 -18.65
CA THR A 120 106.61 -17.22 -17.98
C THR A 120 107.81 -16.87 -17.10
N ILE A 121 107.95 -17.53 -15.96
CA ILE A 121 109.06 -17.35 -15.02
C ILE A 121 109.65 -18.72 -14.69
N LEU A 122 110.93 -18.93 -15.01
CA LEU A 122 111.66 -20.11 -14.57
C LEU A 122 112.07 -19.94 -13.10
N ILE A 123 111.69 -20.89 -12.25
CA ILE A 123 111.84 -20.78 -10.79
C ILE A 123 112.25 -22.11 -10.16
N SER A 124 113.08 -22.06 -9.12
CA SER A 124 113.35 -23.22 -8.29
C SER A 124 112.20 -23.45 -7.31
N MET A 125 111.94 -24.71 -6.92
CA MET A 125 110.86 -25.03 -5.98
C MET A 125 110.89 -24.16 -4.71
N HIS A 126 112.06 -24.01 -4.07
CA HIS A 126 112.22 -23.21 -2.85
C HIS A 126 111.89 -21.72 -3.00
N LYS A 127 111.82 -21.18 -4.23
CA LYS A 127 111.50 -19.78 -4.49
C LYS A 127 110.02 -19.55 -4.79
N LEU A 128 109.18 -20.60 -4.89
CA LEU A 128 107.74 -20.47 -5.14
C LEU A 128 107.03 -19.63 -4.05
N SER A 129 107.54 -19.67 -2.81
CA SER A 129 107.06 -18.87 -1.67
C SER A 129 107.12 -17.33 -1.89
N LYS A 130 107.94 -16.87 -2.86
CA LYS A 130 108.00 -15.45 -3.26
C LYS A 130 106.75 -15.01 -4.02
N PHE A 131 106.10 -15.91 -4.73
CA PHE A 131 104.93 -15.62 -5.58
C PHE A 131 103.63 -16.09 -4.94
N ILE A 132 103.69 -17.13 -4.12
CA ILE A 132 102.53 -17.81 -3.53
C ILE A 132 102.80 -17.96 -2.02
N ASP A 133 101.83 -17.63 -1.18
CA ASP A 133 101.97 -17.87 0.26
C ASP A 133 102.01 -19.37 0.58
N ILE A 134 102.82 -19.75 1.57
CA ILE A 134 103.05 -21.15 1.95
C ILE A 134 101.73 -21.86 2.29
N SER A 135 100.76 -21.14 2.88
CA SER A 135 99.43 -21.66 3.22
C SER A 135 98.52 -21.94 2.01
N GLN A 136 98.81 -21.35 0.85
CA GLN A 136 98.06 -21.49 -0.39
C GLN A 136 98.75 -22.45 -1.37
N LEU A 137 100.03 -22.74 -1.15
CA LEU A 137 100.85 -23.60 -2.00
C LEU A 137 100.65 -25.08 -1.63
N PRO A 138 100.57 -26.01 -2.60
CA PRO A 138 100.50 -27.45 -2.33
C PRO A 138 101.73 -28.00 -1.58
N GLU A 139 101.53 -29.05 -0.78
CA GLU A 139 102.60 -29.73 -0.02
C GLU A 139 103.74 -30.24 -0.93
N GLU A 140 103.42 -30.76 -2.11
CA GLU A 140 104.39 -31.24 -3.10
C GLU A 140 105.34 -30.15 -3.63
N PHE A 141 105.00 -28.88 -3.41
CA PHE A 141 105.81 -27.71 -3.76
C PHE A 141 106.38 -26.97 -2.54
N GLY A 142 106.29 -27.55 -1.34
CA GLY A 142 106.82 -26.97 -0.10
C GLY A 142 105.85 -26.03 0.63
N GLY A 143 104.55 -26.15 0.35
CA GLY A 143 103.49 -25.45 1.08
C GLY A 143 102.78 -26.31 2.12
N THR A 144 101.63 -25.84 2.61
CA THR A 144 100.77 -26.55 3.58
C THR A 144 99.35 -26.77 3.08
N SER A 145 99.06 -26.47 1.81
CA SER A 145 97.74 -26.70 1.23
C SER A 145 97.57 -28.17 0.84
N THR A 146 96.55 -28.82 1.41
CA THR A 146 96.23 -30.22 1.12
C THR A 146 95.32 -30.33 -0.11
N TYR A 147 95.72 -31.19 -1.04
CA TYR A 147 94.93 -31.49 -2.23
C TYR A 147 94.80 -33.02 -2.38
N ASP A 148 93.56 -33.49 -2.26
CA ASP A 148 93.18 -34.86 -2.59
C ASP A 148 92.36 -34.85 -3.90
N PRO A 149 92.88 -35.46 -4.98
CA PRO A 149 92.20 -35.52 -6.27
C PRO A 149 90.92 -36.38 -6.24
N ASP A 150 90.87 -37.42 -5.42
CA ASP A 150 89.69 -38.31 -5.34
C ASP A 150 88.55 -37.60 -4.61
N ASP A 151 88.85 -36.96 -3.48
CA ASP A 151 87.88 -36.15 -2.74
C ASP A 151 87.40 -34.95 -3.55
N TRP A 152 88.28 -34.28 -4.29
CA TRP A 152 87.90 -33.18 -5.17
C TRP A 152 86.99 -33.67 -6.30
N TYR A 153 87.36 -34.77 -6.97
CA TYR A 153 86.54 -35.37 -8.03
C TYR A 153 85.17 -35.79 -7.52
N LYS A 154 85.09 -36.45 -6.36
CA LYS A 154 83.82 -36.84 -5.71
C LYS A 154 82.93 -35.63 -5.45
N ARG A 155 83.49 -34.50 -4.97
CA ARG A 155 82.71 -33.27 -4.77
C ARG A 155 82.20 -32.69 -6.09
N ARG A 156 82.99 -32.69 -7.16
CA ARG A 156 82.54 -32.20 -8.48
C ARG A 156 81.46 -33.09 -9.08
N MET A 157 81.55 -34.40 -8.88
CA MET A 157 80.47 -35.33 -9.25
C MET A 157 79.19 -35.07 -8.46
N GLN A 158 79.29 -34.90 -7.13
CA GLN A 158 78.15 -34.55 -6.29
C GLN A 158 77.53 -33.21 -6.68
N MET A 159 78.35 -32.21 -7.00
CA MET A 159 77.89 -30.92 -7.51
C MET A 159 77.06 -31.09 -8.79
N THR A 160 77.58 -31.81 -9.79
CA THR A 160 76.83 -32.05 -11.04
C THR A 160 75.53 -32.83 -10.78
N GLN A 161 75.53 -33.82 -9.89
CA GLN A 161 74.30 -34.53 -9.50
C GLN A 161 73.26 -33.59 -8.89
N PHE A 162 73.68 -32.65 -8.05
CA PHE A 162 72.78 -31.67 -7.47
C PHE A 162 72.33 -30.60 -8.48
N GLU A 163 73.16 -30.19 -9.43
CA GLU A 163 72.75 -29.31 -10.53
C GLU A 163 71.69 -29.96 -11.42
N ASP A 164 71.88 -31.24 -11.75
CA ASP A 164 70.90 -32.03 -12.51
C ASP A 164 69.60 -32.16 -11.71
N TYR A 165 69.67 -32.48 -10.42
CA TYR A 165 68.51 -32.52 -9.52
C TYR A 165 67.77 -31.17 -9.46
N LEU A 166 68.49 -30.05 -9.30
CA LEU A 166 67.89 -28.71 -9.27
C LEU A 166 67.21 -28.37 -10.61
N THR A 167 67.78 -28.83 -11.73
CA THR A 167 67.17 -28.67 -13.06
C THR A 167 65.90 -29.50 -13.19
N GLU A 168 65.90 -30.75 -12.69
CA GLU A 168 64.73 -31.62 -12.69
C GLU A 168 63.58 -31.03 -11.88
N ILE A 169 63.83 -30.56 -10.65
CA ILE A 169 62.77 -29.96 -9.81
C ILE A 169 62.27 -28.62 -10.36
N ALA A 170 63.12 -27.86 -11.07
CA ALA A 170 62.71 -26.62 -11.74
C ALA A 170 61.75 -26.86 -12.91
N SER A 171 61.78 -28.08 -13.49
CA SER A 171 60.89 -28.53 -14.55
C SER A 171 59.64 -29.26 -14.03
N ASP A 172 59.79 -30.03 -12.96
CA ASP A 172 58.74 -30.88 -12.39
C ASP A 172 58.90 -30.96 -10.87
N ARG A 173 58.05 -30.22 -10.17
CA ARG A 173 58.07 -30.11 -8.71
C ARG A 173 57.74 -31.43 -8.01
N SER A 174 57.07 -32.37 -8.69
CA SER A 174 56.71 -33.67 -8.10
C SER A 174 57.93 -34.53 -7.79
N LYS A 175 59.09 -34.22 -8.39
CA LYS A 175 60.37 -34.91 -8.18
C LYS A 175 61.11 -34.47 -6.93
N ARG A 176 60.54 -33.58 -6.12
CA ARG A 176 61.14 -33.16 -4.85
C ARG A 176 61.35 -34.33 -3.91
N ASP A 177 62.53 -34.38 -3.33
CA ASP A 177 62.95 -35.41 -2.40
C ASP A 177 63.61 -34.73 -1.19
N ALA A 178 62.93 -34.81 -0.05
CA ALA A 178 63.38 -34.19 1.20
C ALA A 178 64.74 -34.73 1.66
N GLU A 179 65.05 -36.00 1.37
CA GLU A 179 66.34 -36.58 1.72
C GLU A 179 67.46 -36.00 0.85
N LYS A 180 67.20 -35.79 -0.45
CA LYS A 180 68.16 -35.15 -1.36
C LYS A 180 68.36 -33.67 -1.05
N GLU A 181 67.31 -32.95 -0.66
CA GLU A 181 67.42 -31.53 -0.26
C GLU A 181 68.23 -31.37 1.03
N ALA A 182 68.01 -32.23 2.03
CA ALA A 182 68.83 -32.24 3.24
C ALA A 182 70.31 -32.52 2.93
N LYS A 183 70.58 -33.49 2.04
CA LYS A 183 71.94 -33.80 1.56
C LYS A 183 72.55 -32.64 0.75
N LEU A 184 71.75 -31.89 -0.01
CA LEU A 184 72.19 -30.71 -0.74
C LEU A 184 72.61 -29.59 0.22
N ASP A 185 71.82 -29.32 1.25
CA ASP A 185 72.14 -28.31 2.26
C ASP A 185 73.40 -28.69 3.06
N GLU A 186 73.54 -29.96 3.42
CA GLU A 186 74.75 -30.50 4.03
C GLU A 186 75.96 -30.33 3.09
N PHE A 187 75.80 -30.64 1.81
CA PHE A 187 76.85 -30.50 0.80
C PHE A 187 77.27 -29.04 0.60
N ILE A 188 76.33 -28.11 0.49
CA ILE A 188 76.60 -26.66 0.40
C ILE A 188 77.37 -26.20 1.66
N THR A 189 76.96 -26.63 2.84
CA THR A 189 77.64 -26.31 4.10
C THR A 189 79.07 -26.86 4.12
N LYS A 190 79.26 -28.10 3.66
CA LYS A 190 80.57 -28.74 3.53
C LYS A 190 81.49 -27.99 2.56
N LEU A 191 80.98 -27.52 1.41
CA LEU A 191 81.77 -26.73 0.47
C LEU A 191 82.23 -25.38 1.06
N LEU A 192 81.35 -24.71 1.82
CA LEU A 192 81.65 -23.43 2.44
C LEU A 192 82.69 -23.53 3.57
N THR A 193 82.73 -24.65 4.30
CA THR A 193 83.70 -24.86 5.39
C THR A 193 85.12 -25.13 4.90
N MET A 194 85.28 -25.68 3.69
CA MET A 194 86.59 -26.00 3.10
C MET A 194 87.43 -24.78 2.72
N LYS A 195 86.84 -23.58 2.65
CA LYS A 195 87.52 -22.30 2.33
C LYS A 195 88.36 -22.31 1.03
N ARG A 196 88.04 -23.19 0.08
CA ARG A 196 88.67 -23.23 -1.25
C ARG A 196 87.85 -22.39 -2.22
N ILE A 197 88.51 -21.66 -3.10
CA ILE A 197 87.83 -20.69 -3.99
C ILE A 197 86.86 -21.36 -4.97
N ASP A 198 87.22 -22.53 -5.48
CA ASP A 198 86.44 -23.34 -6.41
C ASP A 198 85.24 -24.01 -5.72
N ASP A 199 85.38 -24.43 -4.45
CA ASP A 199 84.29 -25.01 -3.66
C ASP A 199 83.29 -23.90 -3.22
N LYS A 200 83.79 -22.72 -2.86
CA LYS A 200 82.95 -21.55 -2.53
C LYS A 200 82.08 -21.13 -3.72
N TYR A 201 82.66 -21.03 -4.91
CA TYR A 201 81.92 -20.68 -6.11
C TYR A 201 80.82 -21.70 -6.45
N ALA A 202 81.12 -22.99 -6.33
CA ALA A 202 80.13 -24.05 -6.51
C ALA A 202 78.95 -23.93 -5.52
N ALA A 203 79.23 -23.65 -4.25
CA ALA A 203 78.20 -23.43 -3.24
C ALA A 203 77.32 -22.21 -3.55
N GLU A 204 77.91 -21.10 -4.04
CA GLU A 204 77.17 -19.91 -4.45
C GLU A 204 76.28 -20.17 -5.67
N ASN A 205 76.75 -20.92 -6.68
CA ASN A 205 75.96 -21.30 -7.84
C ASN A 205 74.75 -22.16 -7.48
N LEU A 206 74.94 -23.15 -6.60
CA LEU A 206 73.83 -23.99 -6.10
C LEU A 206 72.82 -23.15 -5.30
N LYS A 207 73.29 -22.24 -4.43
CA LYS A 207 72.40 -21.32 -3.69
C LYS A 207 71.59 -20.40 -4.62
N ASN A 208 72.23 -19.84 -5.64
CA ASN A 208 71.55 -18.99 -6.62
C ASN A 208 70.48 -19.78 -7.39
N SER A 209 70.78 -21.03 -7.76
CA SER A 209 69.82 -21.93 -8.43
C SER A 209 68.62 -22.25 -7.54
N ILE A 210 68.85 -22.57 -6.25
CA ILE A 210 67.77 -22.78 -5.27
C ILE A 210 66.89 -21.54 -5.12
N ASN A 211 67.50 -20.35 -5.00
CA ASN A 211 66.75 -19.09 -4.86
C ASN A 211 65.93 -18.77 -6.12
N GLY A 212 66.49 -19.02 -7.31
CA GLY A 212 65.77 -18.84 -8.57
C GLY A 212 64.55 -19.75 -8.68
N ILE A 213 64.67 -21.01 -8.25
CA ILE A 213 63.55 -21.95 -8.20
C ILE A 213 62.48 -21.46 -7.22
N LYS A 214 62.86 -21.07 -6.00
CA LYS A 214 61.91 -20.56 -4.99
C LYS A 214 61.13 -19.32 -5.47
N GLN A 215 61.80 -18.37 -6.13
CA GLN A 215 61.14 -17.18 -6.70
C GLN A 215 60.16 -17.53 -7.81
N LYS A 216 60.54 -18.45 -8.70
CA LYS A 216 59.66 -18.96 -9.75
C LYS A 216 58.45 -19.69 -9.16
N GLU A 217 58.66 -20.48 -8.10
CA GLU A 217 57.59 -21.18 -7.40
C GLU A 217 56.56 -20.23 -6.78
N GLU A 218 57.03 -19.18 -6.12
CA GLU A 218 56.20 -18.15 -5.52
C GLU A 218 55.40 -17.37 -6.57
N GLN A 219 56.02 -17.06 -7.71
CA GLN A 219 55.36 -16.36 -8.81
C GLN A 219 54.27 -17.22 -9.47
N GLU A 220 54.55 -18.49 -9.75
CA GLU A 220 53.57 -19.43 -10.31
C GLU A 220 52.37 -19.64 -9.35
N SER A 221 52.62 -19.69 -8.03
CA SER A 221 51.52 -19.77 -7.04
C SER A 221 50.63 -18.51 -7.02
N LYS A 222 51.23 -17.33 -7.21
CA LYS A 222 50.48 -16.08 -7.34
C LYS A 222 49.64 -16.05 -8.62
N GLU A 223 50.18 -16.57 -9.71
CA GLU A 223 49.48 -16.67 -11.00
C GLU A 223 48.30 -17.65 -10.92
N GLU A 224 48.46 -18.80 -10.28
CA GLU A 224 47.38 -19.78 -10.03
C GLU A 224 46.21 -19.15 -9.25
N LEU A 225 46.50 -18.37 -8.20
CA LEU A 225 45.46 -17.66 -7.44
C LEU A 225 44.71 -16.61 -8.28
N ILE A 226 45.38 -15.97 -9.24
CA ILE A 226 44.75 -15.01 -10.16
C ILE A 226 43.90 -15.74 -11.20
N GLU A 227 44.35 -16.88 -11.71
CA GLU A 227 43.57 -17.71 -12.62
C GLU A 227 42.31 -18.24 -11.94
N GLU A 228 42.39 -18.68 -10.68
CA GLU A 228 41.22 -19.10 -9.90
C GLU A 228 40.23 -17.94 -9.72
N HIS A 229 40.72 -16.74 -9.38
CA HIS A 229 39.90 -15.54 -9.26
C HIS A 229 39.20 -15.21 -10.59
N ALA A 230 39.95 -15.18 -11.69
CA ALA A 230 39.43 -14.89 -13.02
C ALA A 230 38.41 -15.95 -13.46
N ALA A 231 38.63 -17.23 -13.17
CA ALA A 231 37.69 -18.30 -13.43
C ALA A 231 36.42 -18.18 -12.58
N GLY A 232 36.52 -17.69 -11.34
CA GLY A 232 35.38 -17.34 -10.50
C GLY A 232 34.54 -16.20 -11.10
N VAL A 233 35.22 -15.13 -11.52
CA VAL A 233 34.62 -13.97 -12.20
C VAL A 233 33.88 -14.39 -13.48
N ASN A 234 34.53 -15.15 -14.36
CA ASN A 234 33.92 -15.57 -15.63
C ASN A 234 32.71 -16.47 -15.43
N ARG A 235 32.77 -17.44 -14.49
CA ARG A 235 31.61 -18.29 -14.17
C ARG A 235 30.39 -17.48 -13.71
N LEU A 236 30.63 -16.43 -12.93
CA LEU A 236 29.57 -15.56 -12.45
C LEU A 236 28.98 -14.71 -13.59
N LEU A 237 29.83 -14.12 -14.43
CA LEU A 237 29.41 -13.34 -15.59
C LEU A 237 28.64 -14.20 -16.60
N ASP A 238 29.12 -15.41 -16.90
CA ASP A 238 28.45 -16.37 -17.79
C ASP A 238 27.04 -16.71 -17.29
N TRP A 239 26.86 -16.82 -15.96
CA TRP A 239 25.54 -17.02 -15.39
C TRP A 239 24.68 -15.77 -15.54
N LEU A 240 25.18 -14.61 -15.14
CA LEU A 240 24.44 -13.33 -15.16
C LEU A 240 23.98 -12.97 -16.57
N GLU A 241 24.88 -12.99 -17.55
CA GLU A 241 24.62 -12.64 -18.94
C GLU A 241 23.95 -13.78 -19.73
N GLY A 242 24.00 -15.01 -19.20
CA GLY A 242 23.44 -16.21 -19.83
C GLY A 242 22.11 -16.64 -19.22
N SER A 243 22.19 -17.56 -18.26
CA SER A 243 21.01 -18.21 -17.67
C SER A 243 20.17 -17.27 -16.81
N GLY A 244 20.83 -16.38 -16.05
CA GLY A 244 20.19 -15.36 -15.22
C GLY A 244 19.39 -14.37 -16.06
N GLU A 245 20.00 -13.84 -17.12
CA GLU A 245 19.33 -12.94 -18.07
C GLU A 245 18.12 -13.60 -18.74
N LYS A 246 18.24 -14.85 -19.18
CA LYS A 246 17.11 -15.60 -19.77
C LYS A 246 15.97 -15.80 -18.77
N TRP A 247 16.30 -16.12 -17.52
CA TRP A 247 15.29 -16.29 -16.48
C TRP A 247 14.60 -14.95 -16.18
N LEU A 248 15.35 -13.87 -15.98
CA LEU A 248 14.80 -12.53 -15.77
C LEU A 248 13.87 -12.11 -16.92
N ASN A 249 14.30 -12.25 -18.17
CA ASN A 249 13.49 -11.88 -19.33
C ASN A 249 12.22 -12.73 -19.45
N SER A 250 12.27 -14.01 -19.05
CA SER A 250 11.06 -14.85 -19.03
C SER A 250 10.00 -14.35 -18.04
N LEU A 251 10.40 -13.65 -16.98
CA LEU A 251 9.51 -13.09 -15.95
C LEU A 251 9.04 -11.66 -16.25
N CYS A 252 9.60 -11.02 -17.29
CA CYS A 252 9.25 -9.66 -17.70
C CYS A 252 7.96 -9.63 -18.53
N GLN A 253 6.83 -9.92 -17.88
CA GLN A 253 5.53 -10.03 -18.53
C GLN A 253 4.43 -9.32 -17.73
N TYR A 254 3.38 -8.88 -18.44
CA TYR A 254 2.15 -8.39 -17.84
C TYR A 254 1.16 -9.55 -17.68
N SER A 255 0.70 -9.79 -16.45
CA SER A 255 -0.37 -10.77 -16.17
C SER A 255 -1.75 -10.14 -16.27
N ASP A 256 -2.64 -10.78 -17.03
CA ASP A 256 -4.03 -10.35 -17.23
C ASP A 256 -5.00 -11.01 -16.22
N ASN A 257 -4.52 -11.95 -15.38
CA ASN A 257 -5.32 -12.59 -14.34
C ASN A 257 -4.54 -12.74 -13.02
N LEU A 258 -5.28 -13.01 -11.93
CA LEU A 258 -4.71 -13.09 -10.58
C LEU A 258 -3.76 -14.29 -10.42
N ASP A 259 -4.13 -15.48 -10.91
CA ASP A 259 -3.34 -16.70 -10.73
C ASP A 259 -1.96 -16.61 -11.40
N GLU A 260 -1.90 -16.08 -12.62
CA GLU A 260 -0.65 -15.79 -13.32
C GLU A 260 0.17 -14.73 -12.57
N ALA A 261 -0.47 -13.68 -12.05
CA ALA A 261 0.20 -12.65 -11.27
C ALA A 261 0.83 -13.23 -9.99
N GLU A 262 0.12 -14.11 -9.29
CA GLU A 262 0.64 -14.81 -8.10
C GLU A 262 1.82 -15.72 -8.43
N SER A 263 1.70 -16.47 -9.54
CA SER A 263 2.79 -17.32 -10.04
C SER A 263 4.03 -16.49 -10.39
N LEU A 264 3.87 -15.38 -11.10
CA LEU A 264 4.98 -14.48 -11.46
C LEU A 264 5.65 -13.87 -10.21
N VAL A 265 4.87 -13.39 -9.24
CA VAL A 265 5.43 -12.87 -7.98
C VAL A 265 6.22 -13.94 -7.22
N LYS A 266 5.73 -15.20 -7.21
CA LYS A 266 6.45 -16.31 -6.58
C LYS A 266 7.76 -16.62 -7.29
N GLN A 267 7.78 -16.60 -8.63
CA GLN A 267 9.00 -16.82 -9.42
C GLN A 267 10.00 -15.67 -9.25
N HIS A 268 9.54 -14.42 -9.22
CA HIS A 268 10.36 -13.24 -8.89
C HIS A 268 10.97 -13.35 -7.49
N ALA A 269 10.22 -13.85 -6.50
CA ALA A 269 10.76 -14.08 -5.16
C ALA A 269 11.92 -15.11 -5.16
N GLN A 270 11.81 -16.17 -5.97
CA GLN A 270 12.89 -17.16 -6.12
C GLN A 270 14.13 -16.54 -6.79
N LEU A 271 13.93 -15.76 -7.85
CA LEU A 271 15.03 -15.07 -8.53
C LEU A 271 15.69 -14.02 -7.61
N LYS A 272 14.91 -13.35 -6.76
CA LYS A 272 15.42 -12.37 -5.80
C LYS A 272 16.30 -13.02 -4.73
N GLU A 273 15.94 -14.21 -4.23
CA GLU A 273 16.80 -14.96 -3.32
C GLU A 273 18.10 -15.39 -4.03
N LYS A 274 17.99 -15.88 -5.27
CA LYS A 274 19.19 -16.24 -6.05
C LYS A 274 20.10 -15.04 -6.31
N THR A 275 19.52 -13.87 -6.54
CA THR A 275 20.24 -12.61 -6.75
C THR A 275 20.99 -12.17 -5.49
N LYS A 276 20.44 -12.46 -4.30
CA LYS A 276 21.12 -12.22 -3.03
C LYS A 276 22.36 -13.10 -2.87
N GLU A 277 22.24 -14.41 -3.19
CA GLU A 277 23.41 -15.31 -3.21
C GLU A 277 24.50 -14.81 -4.17
N ILE A 278 24.11 -14.30 -5.34
CA ILE A 278 25.04 -13.72 -6.31
C ILE A 278 25.69 -12.45 -5.78
N GLY A 279 24.94 -11.58 -5.10
CA GLY A 279 25.50 -10.41 -4.42
C GLY A 279 26.59 -10.80 -3.41
N GLU A 280 26.38 -11.86 -2.64
CA GLU A 280 27.39 -12.40 -1.72
C GLU A 280 28.63 -12.93 -2.47
N GLN A 281 28.44 -13.66 -3.59
CA GLN A 281 29.54 -14.13 -4.44
C GLN A 281 30.35 -12.98 -5.06
N THR A 282 29.68 -11.94 -5.57
CA THR A 282 30.29 -10.71 -6.05
C THR A 282 31.14 -10.05 -4.96
N GLY A 283 30.60 -9.95 -3.74
CA GLY A 283 31.33 -9.41 -2.59
C GLY A 283 32.60 -10.19 -2.26
N GLN A 284 32.52 -11.54 -2.24
CA GLN A 284 33.67 -12.41 -2.00
C GLN A 284 34.75 -12.27 -3.08
N LEU A 285 34.36 -12.23 -4.37
CA LEU A 285 35.28 -12.03 -5.48
C LEU A 285 35.93 -10.64 -5.45
N ALA A 286 35.19 -9.62 -5.03
CA ALA A 286 35.72 -8.25 -4.88
C ALA A 286 36.73 -8.13 -3.72
N GLU A 287 36.46 -8.81 -2.61
CA GLU A 287 37.40 -8.89 -1.49
C GLU A 287 38.66 -9.66 -1.88
N MET A 288 38.52 -10.81 -2.56
CA MET A 288 39.65 -11.59 -3.08
C MET A 288 40.51 -10.76 -4.03
N ALA A 289 39.90 -10.03 -4.97
CA ALA A 289 40.63 -9.10 -5.84
C ALA A 289 41.43 -8.06 -5.04
N THR A 290 40.82 -7.50 -3.99
CA THR A 290 41.48 -6.50 -3.13
C THR A 290 42.69 -7.08 -2.39
N ARG A 291 42.58 -8.31 -1.89
CA ARG A 291 43.70 -9.03 -1.27
C ARG A 291 44.80 -9.34 -2.30
N LEU A 292 44.43 -9.81 -3.49
CA LEU A 292 45.37 -10.12 -4.57
C LEU A 292 46.13 -8.88 -5.06
N MET A 293 45.48 -7.71 -5.12
CA MET A 293 46.14 -6.45 -5.48
C MET A 293 47.23 -6.06 -4.47
N ALA A 294 47.05 -6.38 -3.19
CA ALA A 294 48.05 -6.12 -2.15
C ALA A 294 49.25 -7.07 -2.24
N VAL A 295 49.02 -8.33 -2.61
CA VAL A 295 50.07 -9.37 -2.71
C VAL A 295 50.78 -9.35 -4.08
N CYS A 296 50.09 -8.91 -5.14
CA CYS A 296 50.57 -8.93 -6.53
C CYS A 296 50.36 -7.57 -7.23
N PRO A 297 51.13 -6.52 -6.88
CA PRO A 297 50.95 -5.17 -7.43
C PRO A 297 51.05 -5.09 -8.96
N GLN A 298 51.83 -5.98 -9.58
CA GLN A 298 52.00 -6.05 -11.04
C GLN A 298 50.70 -6.34 -11.79
N TYR A 299 49.73 -6.98 -11.16
CA TYR A 299 48.42 -7.32 -11.74
C TYR A 299 47.29 -6.38 -11.27
N SER A 300 47.62 -5.33 -10.51
CA SER A 300 46.64 -4.49 -9.82
C SER A 300 45.61 -3.85 -10.75
N ILE A 301 46.04 -3.35 -11.91
CA ILE A 301 45.14 -2.72 -12.88
C ILE A 301 44.11 -3.72 -13.42
N SER A 302 44.54 -4.94 -13.74
CA SER A 302 43.65 -5.99 -14.26
C SER A 302 42.64 -6.45 -13.20
N LEU A 303 43.12 -6.70 -11.97
CA LEU A 303 42.29 -7.10 -10.83
C LEU A 303 41.27 -6.01 -10.46
N HIS A 304 41.67 -4.74 -10.50
CA HIS A 304 40.76 -3.62 -10.29
C HIS A 304 39.64 -3.61 -11.33
N LYS A 305 40.00 -3.78 -12.62
CA LYS A 305 39.03 -3.81 -13.71
C LYS A 305 38.04 -4.98 -13.57
N MET A 306 38.52 -6.18 -13.23
CA MET A 306 37.65 -7.35 -12.99
C MET A 306 36.72 -7.13 -11.79
N ARG A 307 37.23 -6.55 -10.70
CA ARG A 307 36.43 -6.20 -9.52
C ARG A 307 35.31 -5.22 -9.86
N GLU A 308 35.63 -4.16 -10.59
CA GLU A 308 34.67 -3.12 -11.00
C GLU A 308 33.61 -3.69 -11.95
N GLN A 309 34.03 -4.52 -12.92
CA GLN A 309 33.12 -5.16 -13.86
C GLN A 309 32.10 -6.06 -13.16
N VAL A 310 32.53 -6.95 -12.27
CA VAL A 310 31.62 -7.85 -11.56
C VAL A 310 30.68 -7.09 -10.62
N GLY A 311 31.19 -6.07 -9.94
CA GLY A 311 30.36 -5.18 -9.11
C GLY A 311 29.26 -4.51 -9.93
N LEU A 312 29.63 -3.86 -11.04
CA LEU A 312 28.69 -3.14 -11.91
C LEU A 312 27.62 -4.06 -12.51
N VAL A 313 28.02 -5.20 -13.08
CA VAL A 313 27.08 -6.15 -13.72
C VAL A 313 26.16 -6.77 -12.67
N GLY A 314 26.69 -7.14 -11.50
CA GLY A 314 25.90 -7.66 -10.39
C GLY A 314 24.86 -6.67 -9.88
N ASP A 315 25.26 -5.40 -9.66
CA ASP A 315 24.36 -4.34 -9.18
C ASP A 315 23.27 -4.00 -10.21
N GLN A 316 23.61 -3.94 -11.50
CA GLN A 316 22.65 -3.72 -12.59
C GLN A 316 21.63 -4.85 -12.69
N PHE A 317 22.09 -6.11 -12.62
CA PHE A 317 21.19 -7.27 -12.61
C PHE A 317 20.24 -7.23 -11.40
N ALA A 318 20.77 -6.94 -10.21
CA ALA A 318 19.97 -6.82 -8.99
C ALA A 318 18.96 -5.68 -9.05
N HIS A 319 19.33 -4.54 -9.64
CA HIS A 319 18.40 -3.43 -9.87
C HIS A 319 17.23 -3.87 -10.76
N ARG A 320 17.53 -4.52 -11.90
CA ARG A 320 16.49 -5.00 -12.83
C ARG A 320 15.55 -6.03 -12.21
N VAL A 321 16.09 -6.99 -11.45
CA VAL A 321 15.29 -7.98 -10.70
C VAL A 321 14.35 -7.29 -9.71
N ASN A 322 14.85 -6.31 -8.95
CA ASN A 322 14.03 -5.58 -7.99
C ASN A 322 12.94 -4.74 -8.67
N ALA A 323 13.28 -4.01 -9.74
CA ALA A 323 12.33 -3.22 -10.51
C ALA A 323 11.19 -4.08 -11.09
N GLN A 324 11.51 -5.20 -11.72
CA GLN A 324 10.51 -6.13 -12.25
C GLN A 324 9.67 -6.77 -11.14
N SER A 325 10.28 -7.11 -9.99
CA SER A 325 9.57 -7.66 -8.83
C SER A 325 8.57 -6.68 -8.24
N GLU A 326 8.95 -5.40 -8.08
CA GLU A 326 8.06 -4.35 -7.59
C GLU A 326 6.85 -4.14 -8.52
N PHE A 327 7.10 -4.13 -9.83
CA PHE A 327 6.02 -4.05 -10.81
C PHE A 327 5.09 -5.27 -10.74
N ALA A 328 5.64 -6.49 -10.66
CA ALA A 328 4.84 -7.72 -10.57
C ALA A 328 3.95 -7.74 -9.31
N VAL A 329 4.45 -7.27 -8.17
CA VAL A 329 3.66 -7.13 -6.92
C VAL A 329 2.55 -6.10 -7.08
N SER A 330 2.84 -4.95 -7.70
CA SER A 330 1.82 -3.92 -7.97
C SER A 330 0.74 -4.45 -8.92
N ASN A 331 1.14 -5.13 -9.99
CA ASN A 331 0.21 -5.75 -10.94
C ASN A 331 -0.65 -6.82 -10.28
N LYS A 332 -0.08 -7.68 -9.41
CA LYS A 332 -0.86 -8.64 -8.61
C LYS A 332 -1.92 -7.93 -7.76
N ASN A 333 -1.55 -6.86 -7.06
CA ASN A 333 -2.49 -6.11 -6.24
C ASN A 333 -3.63 -5.51 -7.09
N PHE A 334 -3.30 -4.97 -8.26
CA PHE A 334 -4.30 -4.49 -9.21
C PHE A 334 -5.24 -5.62 -9.67
N GLN A 335 -4.71 -6.78 -10.07
CA GLN A 335 -5.53 -7.92 -10.49
C GLN A 335 -6.43 -8.45 -9.36
N ALA A 336 -5.96 -8.46 -8.11
CA ALA A 336 -6.77 -8.84 -6.96
C ALA A 336 -7.95 -7.88 -6.75
N LYS A 337 -7.70 -6.56 -6.88
CA LYS A 337 -8.74 -5.54 -6.77
C LYS A 337 -9.72 -5.54 -7.94
N LEU A 338 -9.23 -5.82 -9.16
CA LEU A 338 -10.07 -6.03 -10.34
C LEU A 338 -11.02 -7.22 -10.15
N LEU A 339 -10.54 -8.33 -9.62
CA LEU A 339 -11.36 -9.51 -9.35
C LEU A 339 -12.42 -9.24 -8.28
N GLU A 340 -12.02 -8.57 -7.19
CA GLU A 340 -12.94 -8.15 -6.12
C GLU A 340 -14.07 -7.25 -6.67
N LEU A 341 -13.70 -6.22 -7.45
CA LEU A 341 -14.65 -5.30 -8.09
C LEU A 341 -15.57 -6.05 -9.05
N THR A 342 -15.02 -6.92 -9.90
CA THR A 342 -15.80 -7.68 -10.90
C THR A 342 -16.86 -8.54 -10.21
N ARG A 343 -16.48 -9.25 -9.13
CA ARG A 343 -17.40 -10.09 -8.35
C ARG A 343 -18.52 -9.27 -7.70
N GLN A 344 -18.21 -8.08 -7.16
CA GLN A 344 -19.22 -7.20 -6.58
C GLN A 344 -20.13 -6.59 -7.66
N ASN A 345 -19.57 -6.25 -8.83
CA ASN A 345 -20.33 -5.78 -9.99
C ASN A 345 -21.34 -6.84 -10.45
N ASP A 346 -20.91 -8.10 -10.56
CA ASP A 346 -21.78 -9.21 -10.95
C ASP A 346 -22.88 -9.48 -9.92
N ALA A 347 -22.55 -9.48 -8.64
CA ALA A 347 -23.54 -9.61 -7.57
C ALA A 347 -24.55 -8.44 -7.55
N MET A 348 -24.10 -7.23 -7.90
CA MET A 348 -24.99 -6.09 -8.03
C MET A 348 -25.88 -6.22 -9.27
N LEU A 349 -25.32 -6.63 -10.39
CA LEU A 349 -26.09 -6.84 -11.62
C LEU A 349 -27.15 -7.93 -11.42
N GLU A 350 -26.80 -9.03 -10.77
CA GLU A 350 -27.73 -10.10 -10.41
C GLU A 350 -28.86 -9.58 -9.52
N MET A 351 -28.56 -8.77 -8.50
CA MET A 351 -29.59 -8.10 -7.69
C MET A 351 -30.49 -7.20 -8.53
N LEU A 352 -29.90 -6.37 -9.39
CA LEU A 352 -30.63 -5.38 -10.18
C LEU A 352 -31.52 -6.04 -11.23
N CYS A 353 -31.10 -7.20 -11.75
CA CYS A 353 -31.83 -8.01 -12.72
C CYS A 353 -32.75 -9.07 -12.09
N ALA A 354 -32.60 -9.41 -10.80
CA ALA A 354 -33.53 -10.26 -10.07
C ALA A 354 -34.90 -9.58 -10.06
N ASP A 355 -35.87 -10.30 -10.64
CA ASP A 355 -37.18 -9.88 -11.14
C ASP A 355 -37.80 -8.64 -10.48
N ASP A 356 -38.11 -7.64 -11.31
CA ASP A 356 -38.95 -6.46 -10.97
C ASP A 356 -40.40 -6.87 -10.57
N GLY A 357 -40.76 -8.16 -10.72
CA GLY A 357 -42.08 -8.72 -10.42
C GLY A 357 -42.45 -8.79 -8.93
N GLU A 358 -41.47 -8.83 -8.01
CA GLU A 358 -41.73 -8.81 -6.56
C GLU A 358 -41.80 -7.38 -6.00
N SER A 359 -40.95 -6.45 -6.47
CA SER A 359 -40.99 -5.05 -6.00
C SER A 359 -42.29 -4.34 -6.41
N SER A 360 -42.90 -4.76 -7.54
CA SER A 360 -44.25 -4.36 -7.93
C SER A 360 -45.33 -4.80 -6.92
N LYS A 361 -45.14 -5.91 -6.20
CA LYS A 361 -46.11 -6.47 -5.24
C LYS A 361 -45.90 -6.00 -3.80
N LEU A 362 -44.76 -5.36 -3.49
CA LEU A 362 -44.54 -4.76 -2.18
C LEU A 362 -45.48 -3.57 -1.99
N ASN A 363 -46.42 -3.72 -1.07
CA ASN A 363 -47.28 -2.62 -0.60
C ASN A 363 -46.89 -2.14 0.81
N ASP A 364 -45.83 -2.71 1.38
CA ASP A 364 -45.31 -2.32 2.69
C ASP A 364 -44.19 -1.29 2.56
N LEU A 365 -44.40 -0.12 3.18
CA LEU A 365 -43.45 0.98 3.22
C LEU A 365 -42.13 0.57 3.88
N ASP A 366 -42.18 -0.22 4.96
CA ASP A 366 -41.01 -0.61 5.74
C ASP A 366 -40.11 -1.58 4.96
N GLU A 367 -40.71 -2.48 4.18
CA GLU A 367 -39.98 -3.43 3.33
C GLU A 367 -39.26 -2.70 2.18
N ILE A 368 -39.93 -1.77 1.49
CA ILE A 368 -39.31 -0.99 0.40
C ILE A 368 -38.18 -0.11 0.94
N GLN A 369 -38.36 0.51 2.11
CA GLN A 369 -37.29 1.29 2.75
C GLN A 369 -36.08 0.43 3.11
N LYS A 370 -36.29 -0.80 3.62
CA LYS A 370 -35.22 -1.76 3.89
C LYS A 370 -34.49 -2.17 2.61
N GLU A 371 -35.21 -2.52 1.54
CA GLU A 371 -34.61 -2.86 0.24
C GLU A 371 -33.78 -1.71 -0.34
N LYS A 372 -34.31 -0.48 -0.29
CA LYS A 372 -33.58 0.71 -0.74
C LYS A 372 -32.30 0.92 0.04
N LYS A 373 -32.36 0.76 1.38
CA LYS A 373 -31.17 0.87 2.23
C LYS A 373 -30.11 -0.19 1.87
N ILE A 374 -30.52 -1.45 1.66
CA ILE A 374 -29.61 -2.52 1.24
C ILE A 374 -28.94 -2.20 -0.10
N LEU A 375 -29.70 -1.64 -1.06
CA LEU A 375 -29.16 -1.20 -2.34
C LEU A 375 -28.15 -0.05 -2.17
N ASP A 376 -28.49 0.98 -1.39
CA ASP A 376 -27.60 2.13 -1.12
C ASP A 376 -26.29 1.69 -0.41
N ASP A 377 -26.37 0.78 0.55
CA ASP A 377 -25.21 0.23 1.26
C ASP A 377 -24.30 -0.58 0.32
N LYS A 378 -24.89 -1.41 -0.56
CA LYS A 378 -24.14 -2.18 -1.56
C LYS A 378 -23.52 -1.29 -2.64
N LEU A 379 -24.22 -0.24 -3.08
CA LEU A 379 -23.71 0.74 -4.04
C LEU A 379 -22.51 1.51 -3.46
N SER A 380 -22.59 1.89 -2.19
CA SER A 380 -21.50 2.56 -1.47
C SER A 380 -20.26 1.66 -1.37
N SER A 381 -20.47 0.37 -1.03
CA SER A 381 -19.40 -0.63 -0.98
C SER A 381 -18.74 -0.86 -2.35
N LEU A 382 -19.55 -0.95 -3.42
CA LEU A 382 -19.05 -1.11 -4.79
C LEU A 382 -18.24 0.10 -5.26
N ASN A 383 -18.67 1.33 -4.96
CA ASN A 383 -17.92 2.53 -5.31
C ASN A 383 -16.58 2.60 -4.57
N LEU A 384 -16.52 2.14 -3.31
CA LEU A 384 -15.26 2.05 -2.57
C LEU A 384 -14.30 1.02 -3.20
N THR A 385 -14.78 -0.15 -3.60
CA THR A 385 -13.94 -1.15 -4.27
C THR A 385 -13.49 -0.69 -5.66
N PHE A 386 -14.33 0.07 -6.37
CA PHE A 386 -13.96 0.73 -7.62
C PHE A 386 -12.80 1.71 -7.43
N GLU A 387 -12.88 2.62 -6.46
CA GLU A 387 -11.80 3.57 -6.17
C GLU A 387 -10.49 2.87 -5.79
N ASN A 388 -10.58 1.80 -4.98
CA ASN A 388 -9.42 0.98 -4.63
C ASN A 388 -8.79 0.30 -5.86
N ALA A 389 -9.60 -0.22 -6.79
CA ALA A 389 -9.11 -0.81 -8.04
C ALA A 389 -8.49 0.24 -8.98
N MET A 390 -9.09 1.42 -9.06
CA MET A 390 -8.57 2.55 -9.83
C MET A 390 -7.22 3.02 -9.28
N GLU A 391 -7.07 3.15 -7.96
CA GLU A 391 -5.81 3.53 -7.35
C GLU A 391 -4.73 2.45 -7.53
N ALA A 392 -5.08 1.17 -7.36
CA ALA A 392 -4.15 0.07 -7.61
C ALA A 392 -3.65 0.04 -9.07
N GLY A 393 -4.54 0.32 -10.05
CA GLY A 393 -4.15 0.43 -11.45
C GLY A 393 -3.30 1.67 -11.73
N ARG A 394 -3.62 2.83 -11.13
CA ARG A 394 -2.76 4.04 -11.23
C ARG A 394 -1.38 3.81 -10.65
N GLU A 395 -1.27 3.12 -9.52
CA GLU A 395 0.02 2.76 -8.92
C GLU A 395 0.80 1.77 -9.79
N THR A 396 0.14 0.77 -10.37
CA THR A 396 0.77 -0.15 -11.34
C THR A 396 1.31 0.63 -12.55
N MET A 397 0.55 1.61 -13.04
CA MET A 397 0.98 2.48 -14.12
C MET A 397 2.15 3.38 -13.71
N ARG A 398 2.16 3.95 -12.51
CA ARG A 398 3.32 4.70 -11.99
C ARG A 398 4.57 3.82 -11.93
N LYS A 399 4.45 2.58 -11.45
CA LYS A 399 5.55 1.62 -11.40
C LYS A 399 6.09 1.28 -12.80
N ALA A 400 5.22 1.14 -13.80
CA ALA A 400 5.65 0.94 -15.19
C ALA A 400 6.51 2.11 -15.70
N HIS A 401 6.13 3.36 -15.42
CA HIS A 401 6.89 4.54 -15.82
C HIS A 401 8.14 4.77 -14.96
N GLN A 402 8.09 4.44 -13.67
CA GLN A 402 9.22 4.57 -12.75
C GLN A 402 10.42 3.73 -13.20
N PHE A 403 10.15 2.56 -13.78
CA PHE A 403 11.16 1.60 -14.22
C PHE A 403 11.20 1.46 -15.75
N GLU A 404 11.08 2.58 -16.48
CA GLU A 404 11.07 2.63 -17.95
C GLU A 404 12.36 2.07 -18.58
N ASP A 405 13.49 2.17 -17.87
CA ASP A 405 14.78 1.64 -18.29
C ASP A 405 14.87 0.10 -18.26
N VAL A 406 13.98 -0.55 -17.50
CA VAL A 406 13.95 -2.01 -17.31
C VAL A 406 12.73 -2.67 -17.97
N LEU A 407 11.60 -1.98 -17.96
CA LEU A 407 10.30 -2.53 -18.36
C LEU A 407 9.86 -2.02 -19.74
N PRO A 408 9.07 -2.81 -20.49
CA PRO A 408 8.30 -2.33 -21.64
C PRO A 408 7.17 -1.35 -21.24
N SER A 409 7.56 -0.16 -20.76
CA SER A 409 6.68 0.78 -20.06
C SER A 409 5.43 1.15 -20.85
N GLU A 410 5.58 1.53 -22.12
CA GLU A 410 4.44 1.90 -22.99
C GLU A 410 3.43 0.75 -23.15
N GLN A 411 3.91 -0.47 -23.37
CA GLN A 411 3.05 -1.64 -23.56
C GLN A 411 2.29 -1.97 -22.28
N PHE A 412 2.98 -1.98 -21.14
CA PHE A 412 2.38 -2.29 -19.84
C PHE A 412 1.40 -1.20 -19.41
N ALA A 413 1.77 0.07 -19.54
CA ALA A 413 0.90 1.21 -19.25
C ALA A 413 -0.36 1.18 -20.13
N SER A 414 -0.23 0.89 -21.43
CA SER A 414 -1.37 0.78 -22.34
C SER A 414 -2.33 -0.35 -21.95
N ARG A 415 -1.83 -1.51 -21.50
CA ARG A 415 -2.67 -2.60 -21.01
C ARG A 415 -3.44 -2.21 -19.74
N VAL A 416 -2.73 -1.65 -18.76
CA VAL A 416 -3.36 -1.16 -17.52
C VAL A 416 -4.42 -0.10 -17.83
N ALA A 417 -4.13 0.86 -18.71
CA ALA A 417 -5.07 1.90 -19.13
C ALA A 417 -6.33 1.31 -19.78
N SER A 418 -6.18 0.27 -20.60
CA SER A 418 -7.31 -0.43 -21.23
C SER A 418 -8.20 -1.11 -20.18
N SER A 419 -7.59 -1.80 -19.20
CA SER A 419 -8.32 -2.42 -18.09
C SER A 419 -9.05 -1.38 -17.22
N LEU A 420 -8.41 -0.25 -16.92
CA LEU A 420 -9.02 0.87 -16.18
C LEU A 420 -10.22 1.47 -16.93
N SER A 421 -10.09 1.68 -18.24
CA SER A 421 -11.20 2.15 -19.08
C SER A 421 -12.36 1.15 -19.08
N TYR A 422 -12.07 -0.15 -19.18
CA TYR A 422 -13.08 -1.20 -19.16
C TYR A 422 -13.87 -1.22 -17.83
N ILE A 423 -13.18 -1.21 -16.68
CA ILE A 423 -13.88 -1.21 -15.39
C ILE A 423 -14.64 0.08 -15.13
N SER A 424 -14.15 1.23 -15.61
CA SER A 424 -14.85 2.50 -15.48
C SER A 424 -16.17 2.49 -16.23
N GLN A 425 -16.18 1.99 -17.47
CA GLN A 425 -17.41 1.84 -18.25
C GLN A 425 -18.40 0.87 -17.58
N ARG A 426 -17.90 -0.27 -17.07
CA ARG A 426 -18.73 -1.26 -16.37
C ARG A 426 -19.34 -0.68 -15.09
N GLN A 427 -18.55 0.05 -14.32
CA GLN A 427 -19.00 0.72 -13.09
C GLN A 427 -20.09 1.76 -13.39
N ASN A 428 -19.90 2.59 -14.43
CA ASN A 428 -20.89 3.59 -14.82
C ASN A 428 -22.23 2.94 -15.16
N ARG A 429 -22.22 1.85 -15.95
CA ARG A 429 -23.44 1.12 -16.28
C ARG A 429 -24.15 0.56 -15.04
N CYS A 430 -23.42 -0.02 -14.08
CA CYS A 430 -24.04 -0.49 -12.84
C CYS A 430 -24.58 0.65 -11.97
N ASN A 431 -23.87 1.77 -11.89
CA ASN A 431 -24.35 2.97 -11.21
C ASN A 431 -25.64 3.50 -11.85
N ASP A 432 -25.73 3.54 -13.18
CA ASP A 432 -26.93 3.97 -13.91
C ASP A 432 -28.12 3.07 -13.61
N LEU A 433 -27.95 1.73 -13.68
CA LEU A 433 -29.02 0.79 -13.34
C LEU A 433 -29.43 0.89 -11.86
N ALA A 434 -28.48 1.04 -10.94
CA ALA A 434 -28.76 1.24 -9.52
C ALA A 434 -29.52 2.54 -9.27
N ASN A 435 -29.16 3.63 -9.95
CA ASN A 435 -29.86 4.91 -9.88
C ASN A 435 -31.31 4.80 -10.36
N VAL A 436 -31.56 4.06 -11.45
CA VAL A 436 -32.91 3.79 -11.95
C VAL A 436 -33.71 3.01 -10.90
N ARG A 437 -33.17 1.95 -10.31
CA ARG A 437 -33.87 1.15 -9.28
C ARG A 437 -34.13 1.97 -8.01
N ARG A 438 -33.15 2.78 -7.58
CA ARG A 438 -33.30 3.70 -6.44
C ARG A 438 -34.40 4.73 -6.68
N LEU A 439 -34.49 5.29 -7.89
CA LEU A 439 -35.55 6.23 -8.26
C LEU A 439 -36.93 5.57 -8.23
N LYS A 440 -37.06 4.35 -8.80
CA LYS A 440 -38.31 3.56 -8.74
C LYS A 440 -38.74 3.32 -7.29
N GLN A 441 -37.83 2.89 -6.41
CA GLN A 441 -38.12 2.67 -4.99
C GLN A 441 -38.52 3.97 -4.27
N GLN A 442 -37.87 5.10 -4.58
CA GLN A 442 -38.23 6.39 -4.01
C GLN A 442 -39.62 6.87 -4.46
N GLN A 443 -40.00 6.63 -5.72
CA GLN A 443 -41.34 6.90 -6.22
C GLN A 443 -42.40 6.02 -5.54
N LEU A 444 -42.10 4.74 -5.31
CA LEU A 444 -42.99 3.83 -4.56
C LEU A 444 -43.19 4.29 -3.11
N ILE A 445 -42.10 4.66 -2.42
CA ILE A 445 -42.16 5.23 -1.07
C ILE A 445 -43.06 6.48 -1.05
N GLN A 446 -42.86 7.40 -2.00
CA GLN A 446 -43.67 8.61 -2.10
C GLN A 446 -45.15 8.28 -2.31
N LEU A 447 -45.46 7.31 -3.18
CA LEU A 447 -46.84 6.90 -3.46
C LEU A 447 -47.52 6.32 -2.20
N LEU A 448 -46.86 5.40 -1.50
CA LEU A 448 -47.40 4.79 -0.28
C LEU A 448 -47.58 5.81 0.84
N THR A 449 -46.66 6.75 1.01
CA THR A 449 -46.83 7.88 1.96
C THR A 449 -48.02 8.75 1.56
N THR A 450 -48.18 9.06 0.27
CA THR A 450 -49.32 9.84 -0.24
C THR A 450 -50.65 9.14 0.06
N TYR A 451 -50.71 7.81 -0.07
CA TYR A 451 -51.90 7.04 0.29
C TYR A 451 -52.18 7.06 1.78
N ALA A 452 -51.16 6.89 2.63
CA ALA A 452 -51.33 6.98 4.08
C ALA A 452 -51.86 8.37 4.50
N ASP A 453 -51.32 9.44 3.92
CA ASP A 453 -51.76 10.81 4.18
C ASP A 453 -53.19 11.06 3.68
N LEU A 454 -53.57 10.46 2.54
CA LEU A 454 -54.92 10.58 1.98
C LEU A 454 -55.94 9.84 2.86
N ASP A 455 -55.62 8.62 3.29
CA ASP A 455 -56.44 7.85 4.22
C ASP A 455 -56.60 8.60 5.56
N GLN A 456 -55.56 9.31 6.01
CA GLN A 456 -55.62 10.17 7.19
C GLN A 456 -56.49 11.42 6.98
N ALA A 457 -56.43 12.07 5.81
CA ALA A 457 -57.31 13.19 5.48
C ALA A 457 -58.79 12.77 5.44
N ILE A 458 -59.09 11.60 4.88
CA ILE A 458 -60.43 11.00 4.90
C ILE A 458 -60.89 10.79 6.35
N LYS A 459 -60.03 10.25 7.20
CA LYS A 459 -60.33 10.04 8.62
C LYS A 459 -60.64 11.35 9.33
N TRP A 460 -59.85 12.41 9.10
CA TRP A 460 -60.12 13.73 9.67
C TRP A 460 -61.48 14.31 9.24
N LEU A 461 -61.90 14.12 7.98
CA LEU A 461 -63.23 14.55 7.54
C LEU A 461 -64.36 13.82 8.29
N VAL A 462 -64.18 12.53 8.57
CA VAL A 462 -65.13 11.74 9.37
C VAL A 462 -65.14 12.23 10.82
N GLU A 463 -63.97 12.46 11.43
CA GLU A 463 -63.85 13.00 12.79
C GLU A 463 -64.50 14.39 12.90
N LEU A 464 -64.29 15.28 11.91
CA LEU A 464 -64.93 16.60 11.88
C LEU A 464 -66.46 16.51 11.77
N LYS A 465 -66.98 15.52 11.03
CA LYS A 465 -68.43 15.25 10.98
C LYS A 465 -68.96 14.77 12.33
N GLU A 466 -68.19 13.96 13.06
CA GLU A 466 -68.54 13.54 14.42
C GLU A 466 -68.54 14.74 15.38
N THR A 467 -67.50 15.58 15.36
CA THR A 467 -67.40 16.83 16.14
C THR A 467 -68.57 17.78 15.86
N LEU A 468 -68.96 17.93 14.59
CA LEU A 468 -70.12 18.75 14.21
C LEU A 468 -71.42 18.24 14.87
N ASN A 469 -71.58 16.93 14.97
CA ASN A 469 -72.79 16.33 15.55
C ASN A 469 -72.80 16.37 17.09
N THR A 470 -71.63 16.35 17.73
CA THR A 470 -71.51 16.37 19.19
C THR A 470 -71.44 17.78 19.75
N GLU A 471 -70.45 18.57 19.34
CA GLU A 471 -70.10 19.88 19.93
C GLU A 471 -70.95 21.02 19.38
N TYR A 472 -71.37 20.93 18.12
CA TYR A 472 -72.23 21.93 17.47
C TYR A 472 -73.70 21.49 17.38
N SER A 473 -74.07 20.55 18.25
CA SER A 473 -75.47 20.22 18.50
C SER A 473 -76.19 21.42 19.11
N LEU A 474 -77.42 21.66 18.66
CA LEU A 474 -78.30 22.61 19.34
C LEU A 474 -78.57 22.08 20.76
N ALA A 475 -78.11 22.81 21.78
CA ALA A 475 -78.33 22.49 23.19
C ALA A 475 -79.34 23.45 23.85
N GLU A 476 -79.40 24.69 23.37
CA GLU A 476 -80.27 25.74 23.89
C GLU A 476 -81.01 26.47 22.77
N VAL A 477 -82.26 26.86 23.04
CA VAL A 477 -83.15 27.63 22.17
C VAL A 477 -83.05 29.10 22.59
N ASP A 478 -81.89 29.68 22.33
CA ASP A 478 -81.55 31.07 22.62
C ASP A 478 -80.84 31.73 21.42
N GLU A 479 -81.13 33.01 21.16
CA GLU A 479 -80.61 33.72 19.98
C GLU A 479 -79.10 33.98 20.08
N ASN A 480 -78.58 34.28 21.28
CA ASN A 480 -77.15 34.48 21.48
C ASN A 480 -76.41 33.14 21.39
N ALA A 481 -76.96 32.08 21.98
CA ALA A 481 -76.39 30.73 21.88
C ALA A 481 -76.29 30.24 20.43
N VAL A 482 -77.33 30.47 19.60
CA VAL A 482 -77.29 30.11 18.17
C VAL A 482 -76.27 30.94 17.39
N SER A 483 -76.17 32.25 17.68
CA SER A 483 -75.18 33.13 17.06
C SER A 483 -73.74 32.70 17.39
N HIS A 484 -73.47 32.40 18.66
CA HIS A 484 -72.17 31.88 19.11
C HIS A 484 -71.83 30.53 18.47
N LEU A 485 -72.79 29.59 18.44
CA LEU A 485 -72.59 28.29 17.78
C LEU A 485 -72.24 28.43 16.29
N ARG A 486 -72.84 29.40 15.58
CA ARG A 486 -72.48 29.68 14.18
C ARG A 486 -71.09 30.29 14.03
N GLN A 487 -70.74 31.24 14.90
CA GLN A 487 -69.44 31.88 14.87
C GLN A 487 -68.32 30.87 15.13
N ASP A 488 -68.52 29.97 16.09
CA ASP A 488 -67.56 28.91 16.40
C ASP A 488 -67.51 27.87 15.27
N ARG A 489 -68.66 27.50 14.66
CA ARG A 489 -68.70 26.54 13.54
C ARG A 489 -67.95 27.04 12.32
N ALA A 490 -67.84 28.35 12.10
CA ALA A 490 -67.10 28.91 10.98
C ALA A 490 -65.62 28.43 10.95
N ALA A 491 -65.01 28.22 12.13
CA ALA A 491 -63.66 27.66 12.21
C ALA A 491 -63.61 26.18 11.79
N LEU A 492 -64.63 25.39 12.17
CA LEU A 492 -64.78 24.00 11.73
C LEU A 492 -65.00 23.92 10.22
N ASP A 493 -65.87 24.76 9.66
CA ASP A 493 -66.17 24.82 8.22
C ASP A 493 -64.90 25.13 7.41
N ASN A 494 -64.08 26.08 7.87
CA ASN A 494 -62.79 26.41 7.25
C ASN A 494 -61.79 25.25 7.35
N THR A 495 -61.75 24.57 8.50
CA THR A 495 -60.86 23.41 8.72
C THR A 495 -61.27 22.24 7.83
N ALA A 496 -62.57 21.96 7.73
CA ALA A 496 -63.13 20.93 6.87
C ALA A 496 -62.75 21.15 5.41
N LYS A 497 -62.97 22.37 4.92
CA LYS A 497 -62.63 22.75 3.54
C LYS A 497 -61.13 22.61 3.27
N SER A 498 -60.30 23.10 4.18
CA SER A 498 -58.84 23.01 4.05
C SER A 498 -58.35 21.56 4.03
N THR A 499 -58.94 20.69 4.85
CA THR A 499 -58.64 19.25 4.88
C THR A 499 -59.05 18.55 3.60
N TYR A 500 -60.22 18.89 3.04
CA TYR A 500 -60.66 18.35 1.74
C TYR A 500 -59.75 18.83 0.61
N ASP A 501 -59.42 20.13 0.55
CA ASP A 501 -58.51 20.69 -0.46
C ASP A 501 -57.12 20.03 -0.37
N TYR A 502 -56.63 19.75 0.84
CA TYR A 502 -55.41 18.96 1.05
C TYR A 502 -55.54 17.53 0.49
N GLY A 503 -56.65 16.83 0.78
CA GLY A 503 -56.95 15.52 0.19
C GLY A 503 -56.96 15.54 -1.34
N LYS A 504 -57.53 16.58 -1.96
CA LYS A 504 -57.51 16.75 -3.43
C LYS A 504 -56.11 16.95 -3.99
N GLN A 505 -55.25 17.68 -3.28
CA GLN A 505 -53.83 17.82 -3.64
C GLN A 505 -53.10 16.46 -3.58
N LEU A 506 -53.36 15.67 -2.54
CA LEU A 506 -52.80 14.32 -2.40
C LEU A 506 -53.26 13.39 -3.53
N VAL A 507 -54.53 13.43 -3.92
CA VAL A 507 -55.03 12.65 -5.09
C VAL A 507 -54.32 13.07 -6.38
N ALA A 508 -54.09 14.36 -6.60
CA ALA A 508 -53.35 14.84 -7.77
C ALA A 508 -51.88 14.36 -7.76
N MET A 509 -51.25 14.32 -6.58
CA MET A 509 -49.90 13.80 -6.39
C MET A 509 -49.83 12.28 -6.61
N ALA A 510 -50.77 11.52 -6.06
CA ALA A 510 -50.89 10.08 -6.26
C ALA A 510 -51.04 9.74 -7.74
N ARG A 511 -51.97 10.41 -8.43
CA ARG A 511 -52.20 10.24 -9.88
C ARG A 511 -50.96 10.49 -10.72
N THR A 512 -50.18 11.51 -10.37
CA THR A 512 -48.93 11.82 -11.07
C THR A 512 -47.89 10.74 -10.83
N THR A 513 -47.80 10.23 -9.59
CA THR A 513 -46.83 9.23 -9.18
C THR A 513 -47.16 7.84 -9.74
N GLU A 514 -48.43 7.41 -9.72
CA GLU A 514 -48.87 6.14 -10.33
C GLU A 514 -48.56 6.07 -11.83
N ARG A 515 -48.76 7.18 -12.56
CA ARG A 515 -48.38 7.26 -13.98
C ARG A 515 -46.89 7.00 -14.20
N THR A 516 -46.05 7.45 -13.27
CA THR A 516 -44.60 7.22 -13.33
C THR A 516 -44.20 5.81 -12.87
N THR A 517 -44.99 5.16 -12.01
CA THR A 517 -44.69 3.82 -11.47
C THR A 517 -45.45 2.68 -12.17
N MET A 518 -46.34 3.00 -13.13
CA MET A 518 -47.17 2.04 -13.88
C MET A 518 -48.03 1.12 -13.00
N ARG A 519 -48.51 1.61 -11.86
CA ARG A 519 -49.50 0.90 -11.01
C ARG A 519 -50.94 1.18 -11.46
N GLU A 520 -51.83 0.24 -11.17
CA GLU A 520 -53.27 0.37 -11.43
C GLU A 520 -53.91 1.46 -10.56
N ASN A 521 -55.05 2.00 -11.02
CA ASN A 521 -55.73 3.20 -10.52
C ASN A 521 -56.29 3.08 -9.09
N GLU A 522 -55.45 2.81 -8.09
CA GLU A 522 -55.84 2.75 -6.69
C GLU A 522 -56.23 4.14 -6.14
N HIS A 523 -55.74 5.22 -6.74
CA HIS A 523 -56.19 6.58 -6.41
C HIS A 523 -57.69 6.78 -6.64
N ASP A 524 -58.31 6.10 -7.61
CA ASP A 524 -59.74 6.28 -7.93
C ASP A 524 -60.63 5.82 -6.79
N GLU A 525 -60.31 4.69 -6.16
CA GLU A 525 -61.05 4.18 -5.00
C GLU A 525 -60.94 5.13 -3.80
N ARG A 526 -59.73 5.58 -3.48
CA ARG A 526 -59.49 6.52 -2.37
C ARG A 526 -60.08 7.89 -2.64
N ASN A 527 -60.02 8.39 -3.87
CA ASN A 527 -60.70 9.63 -4.26
C ASN A 527 -62.22 9.47 -4.10
N GLY A 528 -62.80 8.33 -4.48
CA GLY A 528 -64.21 8.03 -4.20
C GLY A 528 -64.57 8.08 -2.71
N LYS A 529 -63.71 7.55 -1.83
CA LYS A 529 -63.88 7.63 -0.37
C LYS A 529 -63.78 9.07 0.14
N LEU A 530 -62.83 9.86 -0.37
CA LEU A 530 -62.68 11.28 -0.03
C LEU A 530 -63.91 12.09 -0.44
N GLU A 531 -64.37 11.95 -1.67
CA GLU A 531 -65.57 12.65 -2.18
C GLU A 531 -66.80 12.25 -1.36
N LYS A 532 -66.92 10.97 -0.99
CA LYS A 532 -68.01 10.50 -0.14
C LYS A 532 -67.95 11.11 1.27
N ALA A 533 -66.79 11.10 1.92
CA ALA A 533 -66.62 11.67 3.25
C ALA A 533 -66.93 13.18 3.26
N TRP A 534 -66.49 13.89 2.23
CA TRP A 534 -66.80 15.30 2.04
C TRP A 534 -68.29 15.56 1.83
N ALA A 535 -68.94 14.82 0.93
CA ALA A 535 -70.38 14.95 0.67
C ALA A 535 -71.22 14.68 1.93
N GLU A 536 -70.85 13.68 2.72
CA GLU A 536 -71.52 13.39 4.00
C GLU A 536 -71.33 14.49 5.04
N LEU A 537 -70.15 15.12 5.09
CA LEU A 537 -69.88 16.26 5.96
C LEU A 537 -70.62 17.52 5.51
N GLU A 538 -70.59 17.86 4.21
CA GLU A 538 -71.35 19.00 3.66
C GLU A 538 -72.85 18.84 3.91
N GLU A 539 -73.39 17.63 3.76
CA GLU A 539 -74.78 17.33 4.09
C GLU A 539 -75.08 17.58 5.58
N ALA A 540 -74.19 17.14 6.47
CA ALA A 540 -74.32 17.35 7.90
C ALA A 540 -74.25 18.85 8.25
N ILE A 541 -73.32 19.60 7.66
CA ILE A 541 -73.21 21.06 7.81
C ILE A 541 -74.50 21.74 7.33
N ARG A 542 -75.03 21.36 6.17
CA ARG A 542 -76.25 21.96 5.61
C ARG A 542 -77.48 21.67 6.47
N LYS A 543 -77.62 20.45 6.99
CA LYS A 543 -78.70 20.08 7.92
C LYS A 543 -78.59 20.86 9.23
N ASN A 544 -77.39 20.96 9.79
CA ASN A 544 -77.12 21.74 10.99
C ASN A 544 -77.50 23.22 10.77
N GLU A 545 -77.06 23.83 9.67
CA GLU A 545 -77.38 25.22 9.32
C GLU A 545 -78.87 25.45 9.10
N ALA A 546 -79.55 24.56 8.36
CA ALA A 546 -80.99 24.62 8.17
C ALA A 546 -81.72 24.58 9.52
N ARG A 547 -81.31 23.72 10.44
CA ARG A 547 -81.86 23.64 11.79
C ARG A 547 -81.67 24.95 12.56
N LEU A 548 -80.46 25.52 12.58
CA LEU A 548 -80.18 26.78 13.25
C LEU A 548 -81.05 27.92 12.68
N ARG A 549 -81.28 27.95 11.35
CA ARG A 549 -82.15 28.95 10.72
C ARG A 549 -83.62 28.81 11.12
N VAL A 550 -84.14 27.59 11.21
CA VAL A 550 -85.53 27.38 11.65
C VAL A 550 -85.69 27.79 13.13
N VAL A 551 -84.70 27.49 13.97
CA VAL A 551 -84.69 27.93 15.38
C VAL A 551 -84.65 29.45 15.48
N GLU A 552 -83.80 30.14 14.72
CA GLU A 552 -83.78 31.60 14.69
C GLU A 552 -85.10 32.20 14.21
N SER A 553 -85.69 31.64 13.14
CA SER A 553 -86.99 32.10 12.66
C SER A 553 -88.07 31.91 13.74
N PHE A 554 -88.07 30.78 14.43
CA PHE A 554 -88.96 30.53 15.56
C PHE A 554 -88.75 31.55 16.69
N MET A 555 -87.49 31.84 17.05
CA MET A 555 -87.15 32.81 18.08
C MET A 555 -87.52 34.25 17.70
N ALA A 556 -87.35 34.62 16.43
CA ALA A 556 -87.78 35.91 15.89
C ALA A 556 -89.31 36.05 15.93
N THR A 557 -90.05 35.02 15.49
CA THR A 557 -91.52 34.99 15.59
C THR A 557 -91.96 35.04 17.05
N HIS A 558 -91.35 34.25 17.94
CA HIS A 558 -91.63 34.28 19.37
C HIS A 558 -91.44 35.68 19.97
N ARG A 559 -90.33 36.36 19.67
CA ARG A 559 -90.07 37.75 20.10
C ARG A 559 -91.13 38.70 19.57
N GLN A 560 -91.42 38.63 18.27
CA GLN A 560 -92.46 39.46 17.65
C GLN A 560 -93.82 39.26 18.32
N MET A 561 -94.17 38.02 18.71
CA MET A 561 -95.42 37.74 19.41
C MET A 561 -95.42 38.30 20.83
N LEU A 562 -94.32 38.17 21.59
CA LEU A 562 -94.21 38.79 22.90
C LEU A 562 -94.32 40.33 22.82
N ASP A 563 -93.65 40.95 21.85
CA ASP A 563 -93.70 42.40 21.63
C ASP A 563 -95.12 42.85 21.27
N ARG A 564 -95.82 42.10 20.42
CA ARG A 564 -97.22 42.39 20.05
C ARG A 564 -98.18 42.20 21.22
N VAL A 565 -98.02 41.14 22.02
CA VAL A 565 -98.81 40.94 23.25
C VAL A 565 -98.55 42.10 24.23
N ALA A 566 -97.29 42.52 24.40
CA ALA A 566 -96.93 43.66 25.24
C ALA A 566 -97.48 45.00 24.71
N GLU A 567 -97.48 45.21 23.39
CA GLU A 567 -98.04 46.40 22.76
C GLU A 567 -99.56 46.47 22.94
N VAL A 568 -100.27 45.36 22.71
CA VAL A 568 -101.72 45.28 22.92
C VAL A 568 -102.06 45.43 24.40
N GLU A 569 -101.31 44.80 25.30
CA GLU A 569 -101.44 44.98 26.74
C GLU A 569 -101.23 46.45 27.15
N LYS A 570 -100.21 47.12 26.60
CA LYS A 570 -99.95 48.55 26.82
C LYS A 570 -101.11 49.41 26.33
N CYS A 571 -101.61 49.18 25.11
CA CYS A 571 -102.76 49.89 24.56
C CYS A 571 -104.02 49.70 25.40
N ILE A 572 -104.27 48.49 25.92
CA ILE A 572 -105.39 48.19 26.83
C ILE A 572 -105.21 49.00 28.13
N ARG A 573 -104.04 48.93 28.76
CA ARG A 573 -103.76 49.68 30.00
C ARG A 573 -103.87 51.20 29.82
N GLU A 574 -103.43 51.73 28.69
CA GLU A 574 -103.54 53.17 28.36
C GLU A 574 -105.00 53.61 28.15
N ARG A 575 -105.83 52.78 27.49
CA ARG A 575 -107.26 53.06 27.32
C ARG A 575 -108.04 52.96 28.63
N ILE A 576 -107.73 51.99 29.48
CA ILE A 576 -108.27 51.87 30.84
C ILE A 576 -107.94 53.14 31.66
N ARG A 577 -106.68 53.61 31.62
CA ARG A 577 -106.28 54.86 32.31
C ARG A 577 -106.98 56.12 31.75
N ALA A 578 -107.35 56.12 30.47
CA ALA A 578 -108.04 57.23 29.82
C ALA A 578 -109.58 57.22 30.03
N GLY A 579 -110.14 56.22 30.74
CA GLY A 579 -111.57 56.11 31.00
C GLY A 579 -112.42 55.81 29.76
N GLN A 580 -111.80 55.36 28.67
CA GLN A 580 -112.49 55.01 27.42
C GLN A 580 -112.78 53.51 27.37
N LYS A 581 -114.06 53.12 27.31
CA LYS A 581 -114.44 51.72 27.09
C LYS A 581 -113.82 51.22 25.77
N PRO A 582 -113.08 50.10 25.77
CA PRO A 582 -112.58 49.51 24.54
C PRO A 582 -113.77 49.18 23.63
N THR A 583 -113.75 49.64 22.38
CA THR A 583 -114.79 49.26 21.42
C THR A 583 -114.71 47.75 21.19
N ALA A 584 -115.74 47.00 21.59
CA ALA A 584 -115.76 45.53 21.59
C ALA A 584 -115.34 44.91 20.24
N ILE A 585 -115.64 45.60 19.13
CA ILE A 585 -115.32 45.16 17.77
C ILE A 585 -113.80 45.20 17.51
N THR A 586 -113.11 46.30 17.81
CA THR A 586 -111.66 46.43 17.56
C THR A 586 -110.85 45.48 18.44
N MET A 587 -111.29 45.26 19.68
CA MET A 587 -110.62 44.29 20.57
C MET A 587 -110.88 42.85 20.18
N SER A 588 -112.06 42.52 19.66
CA SER A 588 -112.34 41.19 19.14
C SER A 588 -111.50 40.84 17.90
N VAL A 589 -111.20 41.83 17.04
CA VAL A 589 -110.37 41.64 15.84
C VAL A 589 -108.89 41.46 16.21
N GLU A 590 -108.33 42.30 17.07
CA GLU A 590 -106.94 42.16 17.52
C GLU A 590 -106.73 40.90 18.39
N ARG A 591 -107.74 40.53 19.20
CA ARG A 591 -107.72 39.27 19.97
C ARG A 591 -107.76 38.05 19.07
N ARG A 592 -108.60 38.04 18.03
CA ARG A 592 -108.66 36.93 17.08
C ARG A 592 -107.36 36.82 16.30
N ARG A 593 -106.79 37.94 15.83
CA ARG A 593 -105.48 37.96 15.17
C ARG A 593 -104.36 37.43 16.07
N LEU A 594 -104.26 37.91 17.31
CA LEU A 594 -103.27 37.40 18.26
C LEU A 594 -103.46 35.91 18.57
N GLN A 595 -104.71 35.45 18.69
CA GLN A 595 -105.01 34.03 18.88
C GLN A 595 -104.56 33.21 17.67
N ASP A 596 -104.91 33.65 16.46
CA ASP A 596 -104.52 33.00 15.21
C ASP A 596 -102.98 32.94 15.08
N ASP A 597 -102.29 34.03 15.43
CA ASP A 597 -100.83 34.13 15.38
C ASP A 597 -100.13 33.27 16.45
N ILE A 598 -100.74 33.11 17.64
CA ILE A 598 -100.22 32.23 18.71
C ILE A 598 -100.48 30.76 18.38
N GLU A 599 -101.61 30.45 17.75
CA GLU A 599 -101.87 29.13 17.17
C GLU A 599 -100.89 28.79 16.05
N GLU A 600 -100.54 29.78 15.22
CA GLU A 600 -99.49 29.66 14.20
C GLU A 600 -98.11 29.42 14.84
N LEU A 601 -97.72 30.19 15.86
CA LEU A 601 -96.48 29.98 16.62
C LEU A 601 -96.43 28.58 17.26
N GLY A 602 -97.55 28.12 17.83
CA GLY A 602 -97.67 26.77 18.38
C GLY A 602 -97.58 25.67 17.33
N SER A 603 -98.11 25.91 16.13
CA SER A 603 -98.00 25.01 14.97
C SER A 603 -96.54 24.94 14.47
N ILE A 604 -95.87 26.09 14.35
CA ILE A 604 -94.45 26.20 13.98
C ILE A 604 -93.59 25.51 15.04
N GLY A 605 -93.85 25.72 16.33
CA GLY A 605 -93.14 25.07 17.43
C GLY A 605 -93.28 23.53 17.40
N LYS A 606 -94.48 23.00 17.13
CA LYS A 606 -94.70 21.55 16.96
C LYS A 606 -93.96 20.99 15.75
N MET A 607 -93.94 21.72 14.64
CA MET A 607 -93.20 21.33 13.43
C MET A 607 -91.69 21.28 13.69
N LEU A 608 -91.16 22.30 14.36
CA LEU A 608 -89.75 22.38 14.75
C LEU A 608 -89.36 21.26 15.73
N SER A 609 -90.20 21.00 16.75
CA SER A 609 -90.00 19.88 17.68
C SER A 609 -90.02 18.52 16.97
N ALA A 610 -90.90 18.32 15.98
CA ALA A 610 -90.92 17.10 15.17
C ALA A 610 -89.67 16.96 14.30
N GLN A 611 -89.19 18.06 13.71
CA GLN A 611 -87.96 18.09 12.91
C GLN A 611 -86.72 17.78 13.75
N ILE A 612 -86.62 18.33 14.97
CA ILE A 612 -85.53 18.05 15.92
C ILE A 612 -85.60 16.60 16.42
N ASN A 613 -86.80 16.08 16.68
CA ASN A 613 -86.97 14.69 17.13
C ASN A 613 -86.61 13.66 16.04
N ALA A 614 -86.87 13.99 14.77
CA ALA A 614 -86.48 13.17 13.62
C ALA A 614 -84.97 13.20 13.32
N ASP A 615 -84.23 14.14 13.92
CA ASP A 615 -82.80 14.27 13.71
C ASP A 615 -82.00 13.31 14.60
N HIS A 616 -81.61 12.17 14.06
CA HIS A 616 -80.82 11.18 14.80
C HIS A 616 -79.35 11.57 15.02
N SER A 617 -78.87 12.70 14.47
CA SER A 617 -77.45 13.08 14.59
C SER A 617 -77.07 13.69 15.94
N THR A 618 -78.04 14.18 16.71
CA THR A 618 -77.82 14.77 18.04
C THR A 618 -78.16 13.83 19.18
N SER A 619 -77.57 14.05 20.36
CA SER A 619 -77.89 13.28 21.57
C SER A 619 -79.39 13.31 21.87
N PRO A 620 -80.00 12.16 22.26
CA PRO A 620 -81.40 12.10 22.70
C PRO A 620 -81.72 13.09 23.83
N GLU A 621 -80.75 13.33 24.72
CA GLU A 621 -80.88 14.25 25.85
C GLU A 621 -80.97 15.71 25.39
N ASN A 622 -80.12 16.10 24.43
CA ASN A 622 -80.13 17.44 23.84
C ASN A 622 -81.43 17.67 23.06
N ARG A 623 -81.87 16.69 22.26
CA ARG A 623 -83.16 16.75 21.55
C ARG A 623 -84.32 17.00 22.51
N GLN A 624 -84.39 16.21 23.59
CA GLN A 624 -85.48 16.31 24.54
C GLN A 624 -85.46 17.63 25.32
N THR A 625 -84.26 18.15 25.61
CA THR A 625 -84.07 19.44 26.29
C THR A 625 -84.52 20.60 25.41
N VAL A 626 -84.11 20.61 24.14
CA VAL A 626 -84.51 21.63 23.16
C VAL A 626 -86.03 21.60 22.93
N ILE A 627 -86.64 20.42 22.78
CA ILE A 627 -88.11 20.30 22.62
C ILE A 627 -88.84 20.90 23.84
N LYS A 628 -88.36 20.62 25.06
CA LYS A 628 -88.92 21.23 26.28
C LYS A 628 -88.79 22.76 26.29
N GLN A 629 -87.67 23.29 25.80
CA GLN A 629 -87.46 24.74 25.72
C GLN A 629 -88.36 25.39 24.67
N ILE A 630 -88.59 24.74 23.52
CA ILE A 630 -89.56 25.20 22.50
C ILE A 630 -90.96 25.25 23.10
N ASP A 631 -91.39 24.18 23.78
CA ASP A 631 -92.70 24.14 24.44
C ASP A 631 -92.82 25.23 25.51
N ALA A 632 -91.76 25.44 26.32
CA ALA A 632 -91.72 26.49 27.33
C ALA A 632 -91.86 27.90 26.72
N LYS A 633 -91.21 28.16 25.58
CA LYS A 633 -91.32 29.43 24.84
C LYS A 633 -92.71 29.66 24.27
N VAL A 634 -93.35 28.63 23.70
CA VAL A 634 -94.77 28.75 23.28
C VAL A 634 -95.68 29.03 24.47
N GLN A 635 -95.46 28.35 25.61
CA GLN A 635 -96.23 28.60 26.84
C GLN A 635 -95.99 30.00 27.42
N GLU A 636 -94.78 30.57 27.26
CA GLU A 636 -94.46 31.94 27.66
C GLU A 636 -95.41 32.94 26.98
N VAL A 637 -95.56 32.85 25.66
CA VAL A 637 -96.48 33.71 24.87
C VAL A 637 -97.94 33.47 25.24
N VAL A 638 -98.37 32.21 25.37
CA VAL A 638 -99.75 31.87 25.79
C VAL A 638 -100.05 32.42 27.19
N SER A 639 -99.09 32.37 28.10
CA SER A 639 -99.25 32.92 29.45
C SER A 639 -99.31 34.44 29.45
N ALA A 640 -98.51 35.11 28.60
CA ALA A 640 -98.54 36.55 28.41
C ALA A 640 -99.88 37.00 27.82
N GLN A 641 -100.40 36.26 26.83
CA GLN A 641 -101.73 36.49 26.27
C GLN A 641 -102.82 36.32 27.33
N ARG A 642 -102.80 35.26 28.14
CA ARG A 642 -103.78 35.06 29.23
C ARG A 642 -103.74 36.18 30.27
N LYS A 643 -102.55 36.67 30.64
CA LYS A 643 -102.40 37.82 31.55
C LYS A 643 -102.97 39.10 30.95
N MET A 644 -102.73 39.32 29.65
CA MET A 644 -103.37 40.41 28.91
C MET A 644 -104.90 40.24 28.88
N GLU A 645 -105.43 39.04 28.67
CA GLU A 645 -106.87 38.76 28.67
C GLU A 645 -107.52 38.93 30.06
N SER A 646 -106.83 38.61 31.16
CA SER A 646 -107.37 38.84 32.51
C SER A 646 -107.58 40.33 32.81
N LEU A 647 -106.74 41.22 32.26
CA LEU A 647 -106.93 42.67 32.36
C LEU A 647 -108.18 43.16 31.62
N VAL A 648 -108.71 42.37 30.68
CA VAL A 648 -109.96 42.66 29.96
C VAL A 648 -111.17 42.07 30.69
N ALA A 649 -111.02 40.89 31.32
CA ALA A 649 -112.09 40.22 32.06
C ALA A 649 -112.43 40.87 33.41
N GLU A 650 -111.46 41.50 34.08
CA GLU A 650 -111.70 42.23 35.34
C GLU A 650 -112.69 43.42 35.21
N GLU A 651 -113.06 43.84 33.99
CA GLU A 651 -114.11 44.85 33.76
C GLU A 651 -115.50 44.28 33.40
N GLU A 652 -115.65 42.98 33.06
CA GLU A 652 -116.97 42.39 32.74
C GLU A 652 -117.82 42.08 34.00
N ASP A 653 -117.20 41.99 35.18
CA ASP A 653 -117.87 41.58 36.44
C ASP A 653 -118.38 42.74 37.33
N VAL A 654 -118.33 44.00 36.87
CA VAL A 654 -118.70 45.18 37.71
C VAL A 654 -120.16 45.64 37.56
N ASP A 655 -120.95 45.07 36.65
CA ASP A 655 -122.33 45.50 36.36
C ASP A 655 -123.43 44.55 36.90
N SER A 656 -123.43 44.23 38.20
CA SER A 656 -124.67 43.78 38.91
C SER A 656 -124.62 43.92 40.45
N SER A 657 -125.20 45.02 40.96
CA SER A 657 -126.05 45.13 42.18
C SER A 657 -125.68 44.35 43.48
N SER A 658 -125.25 45.06 44.54
CA SER A 658 -126.08 45.45 45.72
C SER A 658 -125.22 45.77 46.95
N GLY A 659 -125.60 46.80 47.72
CA GLY A 659 -124.83 47.29 48.86
C GLY A 659 -125.09 46.58 50.19
N LYS A 660 -124.06 46.52 51.03
CA LYS A 660 -124.11 46.91 52.46
C LYS A 660 -122.70 46.90 53.11
N GLU A 661 -122.38 48.05 53.67
CA GLU A 661 -121.68 48.31 54.94
C GLU A 661 -120.29 47.69 55.30
N SER A 662 -119.36 48.64 55.52
CA SER A 662 -118.69 48.90 56.80
C SER A 662 -117.33 48.23 57.15
N ARG A 663 -116.33 49.11 57.16
CA ARG A 663 -115.28 49.35 58.20
C ARG A 663 -113.97 48.54 58.22
N ARG A 664 -112.90 49.37 58.23
CA ARG A 664 -111.60 49.25 58.96
C ARG A 664 -110.62 48.24 58.33
N THR A 665 -109.31 48.47 58.22
CA THR A 665 -108.36 49.43 58.83
C THR A 665 -107.03 49.39 58.07
N ARG A 666 -106.23 50.48 58.17
CA ARG A 666 -104.76 50.56 58.38
C ARG A 666 -103.96 49.22 58.36
N SER A 667 -102.72 49.10 57.90
CA SER A 667 -101.66 50.03 57.47
C SER A 667 -100.41 49.19 57.13
N ARG A 668 -99.58 49.69 56.21
CA ARG A 668 -98.11 49.47 56.02
C ARG A 668 -97.31 49.08 57.29
N PRO A 669 -96.04 48.59 57.22
CA PRO A 669 -95.09 48.52 56.07
C PRO A 669 -94.37 47.13 55.97
N LEU A 670 -93.45 46.82 55.05
CA LEU A 670 -92.03 47.21 55.04
C LEU A 670 -91.32 46.66 53.79
N SER A 671 -90.61 47.54 53.09
CA SER A 671 -89.34 47.23 52.44
C SER A 671 -88.23 47.21 53.51
N LYS A 672 -87.29 46.26 53.43
CA LYS A 672 -85.85 46.53 53.60
C LYS A 672 -85.01 45.28 53.30
N VAL A 673 -84.03 45.53 52.45
CA VAL A 673 -82.78 44.78 52.24
C VAL A 673 -81.87 44.94 53.47
N ALA A 674 -81.06 43.92 53.76
CA ALA A 674 -79.65 43.94 54.24
C ALA A 674 -79.36 42.52 54.80
N GLU A 675 -78.44 41.74 54.21
CA GLU A 675 -76.97 41.70 54.42
C GLU A 675 -76.65 40.34 55.04
N GLU A 676 -75.78 39.56 54.39
CA GLU A 676 -74.47 39.09 54.93
C GLU A 676 -74.65 37.87 55.87
N ASP A 677 -73.85 36.81 55.89
CA ASP A 677 -72.54 36.45 55.35
C ASP A 677 -72.49 34.89 55.40
N ASP A 678 -71.91 34.23 54.39
CA ASP A 678 -70.59 33.58 54.42
C ASP A 678 -70.50 32.30 55.28
N ASP A 679 -70.29 31.14 54.64
CA ASP A 679 -69.11 30.31 54.89
C ASP A 679 -68.94 29.14 53.87
N THR A 680 -67.89 29.30 53.06
CA THR A 680 -66.86 28.32 52.61
C THR A 680 -67.17 26.86 52.20
N THR A 681 -66.82 26.53 50.94
CA THR A 681 -65.76 25.58 50.47
C THR A 681 -66.08 25.18 49.01
N SER A 682 -65.49 25.76 47.98
CA SER A 682 -64.15 25.52 47.38
C SER A 682 -63.78 24.05 47.16
N THR A 683 -63.94 23.55 45.94
CA THR A 683 -62.91 22.72 45.28
C THR A 683 -63.01 22.84 43.76
N MET A 684 -61.94 23.35 43.15
CA MET A 684 -61.62 23.23 41.72
C MET A 684 -61.43 21.75 41.32
N PRO A 685 -61.39 21.46 40.01
CA PRO A 685 -60.10 21.01 39.49
C PRO A 685 -59.60 21.87 38.34
N ARG A 686 -58.29 22.11 38.44
CA ARG A 686 -57.38 22.72 37.49
C ARG A 686 -56.98 21.65 36.47
N ALA A 687 -57.06 21.96 35.18
CA ALA A 687 -56.11 21.43 34.19
C ALA A 687 -55.93 22.46 33.07
N VAL A 688 -54.82 23.18 33.20
CA VAL A 688 -54.21 24.06 32.22
C VAL A 688 -53.29 23.20 31.33
N ARG A 689 -53.13 23.63 30.07
CA ARG A 689 -52.14 23.24 29.03
C ARG A 689 -52.46 21.95 28.26
N MET A 690 -52.77 22.12 26.98
CA MET A 690 -51.79 21.99 25.90
C MET A 690 -52.47 22.29 24.54
N VAL A 691 -52.44 23.54 24.06
CA VAL A 691 -52.31 23.90 22.62
C VAL A 691 -51.79 25.35 22.54
N GLU A 692 -50.61 25.59 23.10
CA GLU A 692 -49.72 26.65 22.62
C GLU A 692 -48.54 25.94 21.96
N ASN A 693 -48.69 25.65 20.67
CA ASN A 693 -47.59 25.45 19.71
C ASN A 693 -48.20 25.35 18.31
N LEU A 694 -48.63 26.49 17.76
CA LEU A 694 -48.74 26.72 16.32
C LEU A 694 -47.87 27.94 15.96
N ALA A 695 -46.65 27.95 16.50
CA ALA A 695 -45.53 28.62 15.86
C ALA A 695 -44.84 27.57 14.97
N GLY A 696 -44.94 27.75 13.65
CA GLY A 696 -44.05 27.13 12.68
C GLY A 696 -44.33 25.67 12.33
N ILE A 697 -45.35 25.43 11.51
CA ILE A 697 -45.24 24.41 10.45
C ILE A 697 -45.07 25.17 9.13
N THR A 698 -43.88 25.74 8.98
CA THR A 698 -43.31 25.91 7.66
C THR A 698 -43.18 24.50 7.06
N PRO A 699 -43.66 24.22 5.84
CA PRO A 699 -43.31 22.98 5.18
C PRO A 699 -41.79 22.93 5.08
N ALA A 700 -41.18 22.01 5.80
CA ALA A 700 -39.77 21.68 5.68
C ALA A 700 -39.57 20.96 4.34
N ILE A 701 -39.64 21.73 3.27
CA ILE A 701 -38.97 21.44 2.01
C ILE A 701 -37.48 21.51 2.33
N ARG A 702 -36.89 20.40 2.81
CA ARG A 702 -35.47 20.15 2.57
C ARG A 702 -35.34 19.75 1.10
N LEU A 703 -35.33 20.78 0.24
CA LEU A 703 -34.57 20.67 -1.00
C LEU A 703 -33.12 20.46 -0.58
N SER A 704 -32.61 19.27 -0.82
CA SER A 704 -31.18 19.03 -0.86
C SER A 704 -30.60 20.00 -1.90
N LYS A 705 -29.91 21.04 -1.43
CA LYS A 705 -28.87 21.67 -2.22
C LYS A 705 -27.79 20.61 -2.40
N ASN A 706 -27.79 19.93 -3.54
CA ASN A 706 -26.60 19.34 -4.13
C ASN A 706 -26.78 19.36 -5.67
N GLU A 707 -25.98 20.23 -6.27
CA GLU A 707 -25.24 19.98 -7.51
C GLU A 707 -26.05 19.77 -8.79
N SER A 708 -26.38 20.91 -9.40
CA SER A 708 -26.29 21.06 -10.85
C SER A 708 -24.83 20.89 -11.29
N TYR A 709 -24.49 19.75 -11.87
CA TYR A 709 -23.38 19.62 -12.81
C TYR A 709 -23.95 19.60 -14.23
N LEU A 710 -23.89 20.76 -14.86
CA LEU A 710 -23.30 20.92 -16.20
C LEU A 710 -21.85 21.36 -16.00
#